data_AF-A0A7X8QJ42-F1
#
_entry.id   AF-A0A7X8QJ42-F1
#
_cell.length_a   1.000
_cell.length_b   1.000
_cell.length_c   1.000
_cell.angle_alpha   90.00
_cell.angle_beta   90.00
_cell.angle_gamma   90.00
#
_symmetry.space_group_name_H-M   'P 1'
#
loop_
_entity.id
_entity.type
_entity.pdbx_description
1 polymer ?
#
loop_
_entity_poly.entity_id
_entity_poly.type
_entity_poly.pdbx_seq_one_letter_code
_entity_poly.pdbx_strand_id
1 'polypeptide(L)'
;MTTINRDFDHLGDYSFDVLPCNILNEDVKGVGPQEGFGGVALGFFDGVHIGHKELLRTLVYMCTLRGYEPAVFTMDRYPKFLRGENSESLFDGLIQDTRWKLEVLFELGIERTYIQQFDDAFSQVTPEDFLNKILYDKLKARLVVVGHDFRFGHKAAGDVALLEKWGKERGVEVIVIDPLFSNGELVSSTIIRKALKEGDLQKVTRLLGTEYSISGPVVPGNAQGRTVGMPTANVRIPANLLVPPYGVYVTRTRIGGKTYNSVTNIGTRPTVNQDESDVLMETVIFDYDCNLYGIDINVSFLHFLRPERSFNSFLTLTNQMSKDMQTARTWLDSYEQLWKIADQEGITTWVLPSDRFHSNVINVCLSSPADPCNSAAHAFLGRILSSCTREYPTKTALTKRLDELFGAELDVSNRREGDWQTIIFRASTVNRGMDDSKPFHSLVDLVAQMLLDPPLEEDGFLVEEIVERERLNFLSDWNTYISDYKNYVSLRTRDLLCGDQLHGTCMIGSIDCIASLSSTELTRIWRNWLKTAQIRVFVAGRMDTDLKNKVSNMWQEVSYNGGRIRRLAGREPSPFLPGQPIKVIEKAPLEMSRIGLMYSGLPPYTSYRVGEIDVLSNMLAAAAHSLLNDIVRLHPEAVHNISCRTFPFLSCLYIDAIVTPGKEDEVLRAVDRQLKKIVTGSYREGLFTSSLEIIKNQLISISDEMENMLSFRRNQITSGRNIDIDGALALIRQITPEQIHELASRLKRQVTYVLVPEKEADTLYKGQIINSAPNKKAKL
;
A
#
# COMPACT_ATOMS: atom_id res chain seq x y z
N MET A 1 27.79 -18.12 -19.71
CA MET A 1 27.21 -19.00 -20.74
C MET A 1 27.02 -20.37 -20.13
N THR A 2 25.77 -20.69 -19.77
CA THR A 2 25.37 -22.05 -19.40
C THR A 2 23.97 -22.24 -19.98
N THR A 3 23.89 -23.23 -20.86
CA THR A 3 22.80 -23.53 -21.77
C THR A 3 21.56 -24.00 -20.98
N ILE A 4 20.44 -23.29 -21.12
CA ILE A 4 19.13 -23.76 -20.65
C ILE A 4 18.52 -24.56 -21.80
N ASN A 5 18.33 -25.86 -21.58
CA ASN A 5 17.65 -26.77 -22.51
C ASN A 5 16.21 -26.29 -22.72
N ARG A 6 15.90 -25.93 -23.97
CA ARG A 6 14.56 -25.68 -24.49
C ARG A 6 14.08 -26.96 -25.17
N ASP A 7 13.12 -27.65 -24.57
CA ASP A 7 12.34 -28.65 -25.32
C ASP A 7 11.03 -28.01 -25.78
N PHE A 8 10.91 -27.94 -27.09
CA PHE A 8 9.80 -27.41 -27.86
C PHE A 8 8.73 -28.49 -28.03
N ASP A 9 7.46 -28.15 -27.85
CA ASP A 9 6.37 -28.86 -28.52
C ASP A 9 5.51 -27.86 -29.31
N HIS A 10 5.51 -28.09 -30.63
CA HIS A 10 5.00 -27.21 -31.66
C HIS A 10 3.49 -27.32 -31.83
N LEU A 11 2.78 -26.19 -31.63
CA LEU A 11 1.46 -25.93 -32.23
C LEU A 11 1.34 -24.43 -32.59
N GLY A 12 1.59 -24.09 -33.87
CA GLY A 12 1.14 -22.86 -34.55
C GLY A 12 1.89 -21.53 -34.28
N ASP A 13 2.91 -21.25 -35.09
CA ASP A 13 3.52 -19.96 -35.52
C ASP A 13 3.69 -18.75 -34.56
N TYR A 14 3.43 -18.86 -33.25
CA TYR A 14 3.83 -17.82 -32.29
C TYR A 14 4.16 -18.47 -30.94
N SER A 15 5.45 -18.49 -30.58
CA SER A 15 5.93 -18.98 -29.28
C SER A 15 5.69 -17.93 -28.18
N PHE A 16 4.99 -18.31 -27.11
CA PHE A 16 4.83 -17.52 -25.89
C PHE A 16 5.55 -18.20 -24.75
N ASP A 17 6.48 -17.51 -24.10
CA ASP A 17 7.04 -17.97 -22.83
C ASP A 17 6.08 -17.54 -21.71
N VAL A 18 5.37 -18.50 -21.13
CA VAL A 18 4.60 -18.31 -19.88
C VAL A 18 5.57 -18.52 -18.73
N LEU A 19 6.16 -17.44 -18.22
CA LEU A 19 6.87 -17.51 -16.95
C LEU A 19 5.81 -17.42 -15.83
N PRO A 20 5.64 -18.45 -14.97
CA PRO A 20 4.93 -18.22 -13.71
C PRO A 20 5.67 -17.11 -12.98
N CYS A 21 4.97 -16.07 -12.53
CA CYS A 21 5.59 -15.03 -11.70
C CYS A 21 5.96 -15.64 -10.33
N ASN A 22 7.08 -16.36 -10.29
CA ASN A 22 7.82 -16.83 -9.13
C ASN A 22 9.28 -16.97 -9.58
N ILE A 23 10.09 -15.93 -9.36
CA ILE A 23 11.55 -16.05 -9.41
C ILE A 23 12.02 -15.93 -7.96
N LEU A 24 12.51 -17.06 -7.42
CA LEU A 24 13.04 -17.31 -6.06
C LEU A 24 12.03 -17.53 -4.92
N ASN A 25 11.46 -18.73 -4.86
CA ASN A 25 11.73 -19.72 -3.80
C ASN A 25 10.93 -20.99 -4.08
N GLU A 26 11.57 -22.14 -3.87
CA GLU A 26 10.98 -23.47 -4.00
C GLU A 26 9.76 -23.61 -3.05
N ASP A 27 8.78 -24.41 -3.48
CA ASP A 27 7.55 -24.82 -2.79
C ASP A 27 6.34 -23.87 -2.75
N VAL A 28 5.64 -23.75 -3.90
CA VAL A 28 4.17 -23.59 -3.88
C VAL A 28 3.55 -24.53 -4.92
N LYS A 29 2.70 -25.45 -4.42
CA LYS A 29 1.97 -26.45 -5.19
C LYS A 29 1.09 -25.80 -6.26
N GLY A 30 1.12 -26.39 -7.45
CA GLY A 30 0.50 -25.88 -8.67
C GLY A 30 -0.99 -25.55 -8.56
N VAL A 31 -1.37 -24.43 -9.18
CA VAL A 31 -2.73 -24.14 -9.58
C VAL A 31 -2.88 -24.66 -11.01
N GLY A 32 -3.68 -25.71 -11.18
CA GLY A 32 -3.98 -26.29 -12.48
C GLY A 32 -4.72 -25.31 -13.41
N PRO A 33 -4.81 -25.61 -14.72
CA PRO A 33 -5.50 -24.76 -15.68
C PRO A 33 -7.01 -24.78 -15.38
N GLN A 34 -7.53 -23.73 -14.74
CA GLN A 34 -8.96 -23.47 -14.81
C GLN A 34 -9.26 -22.74 -16.11
N GLU A 35 -10.10 -23.35 -16.94
CA GLU A 35 -10.69 -22.75 -18.13
C GLU A 35 -11.60 -21.58 -17.72
N GLY A 36 -11.02 -20.39 -17.51
CA GLY A 36 -11.74 -19.20 -17.05
C GLY A 36 -11.09 -17.92 -17.56
N PHE A 37 -11.70 -17.37 -18.60
CA PHE A 37 -11.55 -16.03 -19.19
C PHE A 37 -10.71 -14.98 -18.41
N GLY A 38 -9.62 -14.52 -19.02
CA GLY A 38 -8.66 -13.61 -18.39
C GLY A 38 -8.97 -12.13 -18.60
N GLY A 39 -8.56 -11.30 -17.63
CA GLY A 39 -8.37 -9.87 -17.86
C GLY A 39 -6.92 -9.62 -18.26
N VAL A 40 -6.69 -8.76 -19.26
CA VAL A 40 -5.35 -8.52 -19.81
C VAL A 40 -4.98 -7.04 -19.78
N ALA A 41 -3.85 -6.72 -19.17
CA ALA A 41 -3.19 -5.42 -19.30
C ALA A 41 -2.19 -5.47 -20.46
N LEU A 42 -2.25 -4.47 -21.35
CA LEU A 42 -1.35 -4.40 -22.51
C LEU A 42 -0.33 -3.27 -22.34
N GLY A 43 0.95 -3.58 -22.57
CA GLY A 43 2.00 -2.57 -22.53
C GLY A 43 3.42 -3.15 -22.57
N PHE A 44 4.41 -2.28 -22.81
CA PHE A 44 5.82 -2.70 -22.77
C PHE A 44 6.39 -2.70 -21.33
N PHE A 45 5.85 -1.87 -20.44
CA PHE A 45 6.22 -1.82 -19.02
C PHE A 45 7.73 -1.67 -18.76
N ASP A 46 8.43 -0.87 -19.58
CA ASP A 46 9.90 -0.60 -19.53
C ASP A 46 10.40 -0.23 -18.12
N GLY A 47 9.61 0.60 -17.44
CA GLY A 47 9.68 0.84 -16.01
C GLY A 47 8.24 0.88 -15.50
N VAL A 48 7.91 0.06 -14.52
CA VAL A 48 6.55 -0.03 -13.95
C VAL A 48 6.27 1.21 -13.09
N HIS A 49 6.07 2.34 -13.76
CA HIS A 49 5.84 3.66 -13.16
C HIS A 49 4.43 3.81 -12.59
N ILE A 50 4.16 4.91 -11.89
CA ILE A 50 2.86 5.10 -11.20
C ILE A 50 1.66 5.02 -12.17
N GLY A 51 1.79 5.48 -13.42
CA GLY A 51 0.81 5.24 -14.48
C GLY A 51 0.54 3.76 -14.79
N HIS A 52 1.60 2.96 -14.98
CA HIS A 52 1.46 1.51 -15.14
C HIS A 52 0.88 0.84 -13.89
N LYS A 53 1.27 1.28 -12.70
CA LYS A 53 0.73 0.78 -11.42
C LYS A 53 -0.78 1.03 -11.32
N GLU A 54 -1.28 2.20 -11.73
CA GLU A 54 -2.72 2.48 -11.78
C GLU A 54 -3.46 1.53 -12.71
N LEU A 55 -2.90 1.30 -13.90
CA LEU A 55 -3.44 0.38 -14.89
C LEU A 55 -3.52 -1.05 -14.35
N LEU A 56 -2.42 -1.55 -13.80
CA LEU A 56 -2.34 -2.91 -13.26
C LEU A 56 -3.24 -3.11 -12.04
N ARG A 57 -3.35 -2.11 -11.16
CA ARG A 57 -4.28 -2.17 -10.02
C ARG A 57 -5.73 -2.17 -10.45
N THR A 58 -6.07 -1.37 -11.47
CA THR A 58 -7.41 -1.39 -12.04
C THR A 58 -7.73 -2.75 -12.64
N LEU A 59 -6.77 -3.35 -13.35
CA LEU A 59 -6.91 -4.72 -13.86
C LEU A 59 -7.18 -5.70 -12.72
N VAL A 60 -6.33 -5.75 -11.70
CA VAL A 60 -6.48 -6.71 -10.59
C VAL A 60 -7.80 -6.49 -9.86
N TYR A 61 -8.15 -5.25 -9.55
CA TYR A 61 -9.42 -4.90 -8.92
C TYR A 61 -10.62 -5.42 -9.73
N MET A 62 -10.68 -5.09 -11.03
CA MET A 62 -11.80 -5.48 -11.89
C MET A 62 -11.83 -6.98 -12.18
N CYS A 63 -10.68 -7.64 -12.26
CA CYS A 63 -10.58 -9.09 -12.39
C CYS A 63 -11.15 -9.79 -11.15
N THR A 64 -10.75 -9.37 -9.96
CA THR A 64 -11.27 -9.95 -8.71
C THR A 64 -12.77 -9.73 -8.57
N LEU A 65 -13.29 -8.55 -8.96
CA LEU A 65 -14.74 -8.29 -8.98
C LEU A 65 -15.53 -9.22 -9.93
N ARG A 66 -14.90 -9.70 -11.01
CA ARG A 66 -15.54 -10.53 -12.05
C ARG A 66 -15.18 -12.00 -11.98
N GLY A 67 -14.32 -12.41 -11.04
CA GLY A 67 -13.78 -13.76 -10.99
C GLY A 67 -12.88 -14.10 -12.18
N TYR A 68 -12.22 -13.11 -12.79
CA TYR A 68 -11.23 -13.30 -13.85
C TYR A 68 -9.83 -13.39 -13.26
N GLU A 69 -8.91 -14.03 -13.99
CA GLU A 69 -7.49 -14.01 -13.66
C GLU A 69 -6.80 -12.81 -14.35
N PRO A 70 -6.09 -11.94 -13.60
CA PRO A 70 -5.37 -10.82 -14.19
C PRO A 70 -4.04 -11.28 -14.80
N ALA A 71 -3.80 -10.90 -16.05
CA ALA A 71 -2.55 -11.16 -16.75
C ALA A 71 -1.99 -9.91 -17.43
N VAL A 72 -0.68 -9.90 -17.63
CA VAL A 72 0.02 -8.87 -18.42
C VAL A 72 0.44 -9.46 -19.75
N PHE A 73 0.22 -8.72 -20.83
CA PHE A 73 0.85 -8.99 -22.12
C PHE A 73 1.91 -7.93 -22.39
N THR A 74 3.15 -8.38 -22.59
CA THR A 74 4.30 -7.54 -22.85
C THR A 74 5.23 -8.16 -23.88
N MET A 75 6.34 -7.49 -24.20
CA MET A 75 7.31 -7.94 -25.20
C MET A 75 8.71 -8.06 -24.59
N ASP A 76 9.55 -8.94 -25.15
CA ASP A 76 10.94 -9.14 -24.71
C ASP A 76 11.87 -7.99 -25.12
N ARG A 77 11.53 -7.30 -26.22
CA ARG A 77 12.32 -6.22 -26.82
C ARG A 77 11.45 -5.02 -27.14
N TYR A 78 12.06 -3.85 -27.09
CA TYR A 78 11.40 -2.62 -27.51
C TYR A 78 11.17 -2.62 -29.04
N PRO A 79 9.98 -2.26 -29.56
CA PRO A 79 9.66 -2.37 -30.98
C PRO A 79 10.59 -1.66 -31.97
N LYS A 80 11.37 -0.67 -31.51
CA LYS A 80 12.33 0.04 -32.37
C LYS A 80 13.63 -0.71 -32.64
N PHE A 81 13.89 -1.85 -31.98
CA PHE A 81 15.10 -2.66 -32.20
C PHE A 81 15.18 -3.33 -33.58
N LEU A 82 14.05 -3.57 -34.27
CA LEU A 82 14.02 -4.25 -35.57
C LEU A 82 14.21 -3.33 -36.79
N ARG A 83 14.31 -1.99 -36.61
CA ARG A 83 14.29 -1.03 -37.73
C ARG A 83 15.62 -0.82 -38.47
N GLY A 84 16.61 -1.69 -38.30
CA GLY A 84 17.70 -1.91 -39.27
C GLY A 84 18.62 -0.75 -39.71
N GLU A 85 18.42 0.48 -39.24
CA GLU A 85 19.22 1.64 -39.64
C GLU A 85 19.61 2.43 -38.38
N ASN A 86 20.89 2.39 -37.99
CA ASN A 86 21.47 3.20 -36.90
C ASN A 86 20.63 3.30 -35.60
N SER A 87 19.89 2.24 -35.26
CA SER A 87 18.91 2.25 -34.16
C SER A 87 19.54 2.23 -32.76
N GLU A 88 20.86 2.01 -32.66
CA GLU A 88 21.62 2.24 -31.42
C GLU A 88 21.54 3.72 -30.96
N SER A 89 21.22 4.66 -31.85
CA SER A 89 21.15 6.10 -31.52
C SER A 89 19.85 6.57 -30.86
N LEU A 90 18.80 5.73 -30.72
CA LEU A 90 17.47 6.18 -30.28
C LEU A 90 16.86 5.44 -29.08
N PHE A 91 17.43 4.31 -28.64
CA PHE A 91 16.95 3.58 -27.47
C PHE A 91 18.05 3.49 -26.41
N ASP A 92 17.88 4.23 -25.32
CA ASP A 92 18.92 4.42 -24.31
C ASP A 92 19.02 3.28 -23.27
N GLY A 93 18.55 2.07 -23.59
CA GLY A 93 18.50 0.92 -22.66
C GLY A 93 17.17 0.78 -21.92
N LEU A 94 16.95 -0.25 -21.12
CA LEU A 94 15.73 -0.47 -20.33
C LEU A 94 15.80 0.31 -19.02
N ILE A 95 14.65 0.77 -18.51
CA ILE A 95 14.58 1.41 -17.19
C ILE A 95 14.66 0.36 -16.08
N GLN A 96 14.06 -0.81 -16.28
CA GLN A 96 14.10 -1.93 -15.35
C GLN A 96 14.50 -3.21 -16.07
N ASP A 97 15.30 -4.02 -15.39
CA ASP A 97 15.59 -5.38 -15.85
C ASP A 97 14.33 -6.26 -15.80
N THR A 98 14.26 -7.24 -16.72
CA THR A 98 13.07 -8.10 -16.87
C THR A 98 12.76 -8.90 -15.60
N ARG A 99 13.77 -9.40 -14.89
CA ARG A 99 13.56 -10.18 -13.66
C ARG A 99 12.85 -9.33 -12.59
N TRP A 100 13.30 -8.10 -12.40
CA TRP A 100 12.71 -7.17 -11.43
C TRP A 100 11.36 -6.62 -11.87
N LYS A 101 11.18 -6.39 -13.17
CA LYS A 101 9.86 -6.06 -13.74
C LYS A 101 8.84 -7.12 -13.33
N LEU A 102 9.17 -8.41 -13.48
CA LEU A 102 8.29 -9.51 -13.08
C LEU A 102 8.00 -9.54 -11.58
N GLU A 103 8.99 -9.25 -10.72
CA GLU A 103 8.78 -9.14 -9.27
C GLU A 103 7.81 -8.01 -8.92
N VAL A 104 7.95 -6.83 -9.55
CA VAL A 104 7.02 -5.71 -9.33
C VAL A 104 5.62 -6.05 -9.81
N LEU A 105 5.47 -6.74 -10.95
CA LEU A 105 4.17 -7.22 -11.43
C LEU A 105 3.53 -8.20 -10.45
N PHE A 106 4.31 -9.13 -9.89
CA PHE A 106 3.85 -10.07 -8.87
C PHE A 106 3.37 -9.35 -7.61
N GLU A 107 4.13 -8.38 -7.10
CA GLU A 107 3.74 -7.60 -5.92
C GLU A 107 2.45 -6.78 -6.14
N LEU A 108 2.16 -6.41 -7.40
CA LEU A 108 0.91 -5.76 -7.79
C LEU A 108 -0.26 -6.74 -7.94
N GLY A 109 -0.05 -8.05 -7.80
CA GLY A 109 -1.09 -9.08 -7.89
C GLY A 109 -1.21 -9.77 -9.24
N ILE A 110 -0.23 -9.60 -10.13
CA ILE A 110 -0.18 -10.26 -11.45
C ILE A 110 0.60 -11.57 -11.35
N GLU A 111 -0.08 -12.70 -11.51
CA GLU A 111 0.56 -14.02 -11.46
C GLU A 111 1.01 -14.53 -12.84
N ARG A 112 0.43 -14.00 -13.91
CA ARG A 112 0.73 -14.42 -15.29
C ARG A 112 1.18 -13.24 -16.13
N THR A 113 2.36 -13.37 -16.71
CA THR A 113 2.90 -12.42 -17.69
C THR A 113 3.22 -13.18 -18.97
N TYR A 114 2.56 -12.80 -20.07
CA TYR A 114 2.86 -13.28 -21.41
C TYR A 114 3.92 -12.37 -22.01
N ILE A 115 5.12 -12.90 -22.23
CA ILE A 115 6.21 -12.18 -22.88
C ILE A 115 6.27 -12.65 -24.34
N GLN A 116 5.80 -11.81 -25.25
CA GLN A 116 5.89 -12.04 -26.67
C GLN A 116 7.29 -11.69 -27.18
N GLN A 117 7.91 -12.61 -27.90
CA GLN A 117 9.12 -12.31 -28.66
C GLN A 117 8.79 -11.31 -29.78
N PHE A 118 9.44 -10.14 -29.78
CA PHE A 118 9.26 -9.15 -30.83
C PHE A 118 10.23 -9.40 -31.98
N ASP A 119 9.82 -10.25 -32.91
CA ASP A 119 10.53 -10.57 -34.15
C ASP A 119 9.86 -9.96 -35.39
N ASP A 120 10.46 -10.16 -36.56
CA ASP A 120 9.93 -9.61 -37.82
C ASP A 120 8.52 -10.15 -38.10
N ALA A 121 8.23 -11.42 -37.82
CA ALA A 121 6.93 -12.02 -38.02
C ALA A 121 5.85 -11.36 -37.16
N PHE A 122 6.13 -11.16 -35.87
CA PHE A 122 5.23 -10.47 -34.96
C PHE A 122 5.06 -8.99 -35.32
N SER A 123 6.11 -8.32 -35.80
CA SER A 123 6.06 -6.92 -36.23
C SER A 123 5.07 -6.67 -37.38
N GLN A 124 4.73 -7.70 -38.17
CA GLN A 124 3.78 -7.65 -39.30
C GLN A 124 2.34 -7.96 -38.92
N VAL A 125 2.05 -8.35 -37.67
CA VAL A 125 0.70 -8.68 -37.20
C VAL A 125 -0.22 -7.47 -37.34
N THR A 126 -1.32 -7.59 -38.08
CA THR A 126 -2.29 -6.50 -38.25
C THR A 126 -3.05 -6.20 -36.94
N PRO A 127 -3.61 -4.99 -36.76
CA PRO A 127 -4.48 -4.70 -35.62
C PRO A 127 -5.61 -5.72 -35.45
N GLU A 128 -6.26 -6.13 -36.54
CA GLU A 128 -7.36 -7.10 -36.52
C GLU A 128 -6.90 -8.49 -36.09
N ASP A 129 -5.72 -8.93 -36.55
CA ASP A 129 -5.15 -10.22 -36.13
C ASP A 129 -4.71 -10.19 -34.67
N PHE A 130 -4.14 -9.07 -34.21
CA PHE A 130 -3.81 -8.90 -32.80
C PHE A 130 -5.06 -9.02 -31.91
N LEU A 131 -6.14 -8.33 -32.28
CA LEU A 131 -7.38 -8.36 -31.51
C LEU A 131 -8.06 -9.74 -31.54
N ASN A 132 -8.26 -10.33 -32.73
CA ASN A 132 -9.00 -11.58 -32.84
C ASN A 132 -8.13 -12.79 -32.50
N LYS A 133 -6.96 -12.95 -33.12
CA LYS A 133 -6.15 -14.17 -32.95
C LYS A 133 -5.41 -14.19 -31.61
N ILE A 134 -4.95 -13.03 -31.12
CA ILE A 134 -4.16 -12.98 -29.88
C ILE A 134 -5.06 -12.70 -28.68
N LEU A 135 -5.77 -11.56 -28.64
CA LEU A 135 -6.56 -11.23 -27.46
C LEU A 135 -7.79 -12.14 -27.31
N TYR A 136 -8.56 -12.37 -28.37
CA TYR A 136 -9.79 -13.16 -28.29
C TYR A 136 -9.55 -14.66 -28.24
N ASP A 137 -8.83 -15.22 -29.24
CA ASP A 137 -8.74 -16.67 -29.41
C ASP A 137 -7.71 -17.29 -28.45
N LYS A 138 -6.50 -16.71 -28.38
CA LYS A 138 -5.41 -17.25 -27.56
C LYS A 138 -5.52 -16.87 -26.09
N LEU A 139 -5.59 -15.57 -25.79
CA LEU A 139 -5.65 -15.08 -24.40
C LEU A 139 -7.06 -15.19 -23.80
N LYS A 140 -8.09 -15.43 -24.62
CA LYS A 140 -9.49 -15.53 -24.18
C LYS A 140 -9.92 -14.32 -23.35
N ALA A 141 -9.45 -13.13 -23.71
CA ALA A 141 -9.68 -11.90 -22.97
C ALA A 141 -11.18 -11.60 -22.86
N ARG A 142 -11.64 -11.22 -21.66
CA ARG A 142 -12.99 -10.66 -21.43
C ARG A 142 -12.95 -9.27 -20.83
N LEU A 143 -11.78 -8.87 -20.35
CA LEU A 143 -11.47 -7.54 -19.89
C LEU A 143 -10.09 -7.15 -20.45
N VAL A 144 -9.97 -5.94 -20.99
CA VAL A 144 -8.71 -5.38 -21.45
C VAL A 144 -8.51 -4.02 -20.80
N VAL A 145 -7.34 -3.81 -20.19
CA VAL A 145 -7.00 -2.53 -19.56
C VAL A 145 -5.77 -1.94 -20.27
N VAL A 146 -5.90 -0.70 -20.73
CA VAL A 146 -4.85 0.00 -21.49
C VAL A 146 -4.72 1.46 -21.06
N GLY A 147 -3.58 2.07 -21.35
CA GLY A 147 -3.42 3.52 -21.27
C GLY A 147 -4.10 4.23 -22.45
N HIS A 148 -4.48 5.49 -22.25
CA HIS A 148 -5.11 6.33 -23.28
C HIS A 148 -4.34 6.46 -24.61
N ASP A 149 -3.02 6.29 -24.59
CA ASP A 149 -2.11 6.41 -25.72
C ASP A 149 -1.68 5.06 -26.31
N PHE A 150 -2.32 3.96 -25.90
CA PHE A 150 -1.98 2.62 -26.36
C PHE A 150 -2.17 2.46 -27.87
N ARG A 151 -1.14 1.90 -28.52
CA ARG A 151 -1.13 1.57 -29.94
C ARG A 151 -0.63 0.14 -30.14
N PHE A 152 -1.16 -0.54 -31.15
CA PHE A 152 -0.85 -1.96 -31.42
C PHE A 152 -0.93 -2.29 -32.91
N GLY A 153 -0.52 -3.52 -33.25
CA GLY A 153 -0.47 -4.02 -34.62
C GLY A 153 0.64 -3.38 -35.46
N HIS A 154 0.72 -3.81 -36.72
CA HIS A 154 1.76 -3.44 -37.66
C HIS A 154 1.85 -1.92 -37.78
N LYS A 155 3.06 -1.38 -37.59
CA LYS A 155 3.34 0.07 -37.59
C LYS A 155 2.50 0.88 -36.60
N ALA A 156 2.01 0.26 -35.52
CA ALA A 156 1.17 0.92 -34.51
C ALA A 156 -0.14 1.50 -35.10
N ALA A 157 -0.69 0.84 -36.13
CA ALA A 157 -1.89 1.28 -36.84
C ALA A 157 -3.19 1.14 -36.02
N GLY A 158 -3.22 0.25 -35.03
CA GLY A 158 -4.35 0.08 -34.12
C GLY A 158 -4.29 1.05 -32.94
N ASP A 159 -5.46 1.45 -32.44
CA ASP A 159 -5.58 2.41 -31.35
C ASP A 159 -6.74 2.10 -30.38
N VAL A 160 -6.84 2.91 -29.32
CA VAL A 160 -7.85 2.74 -28.27
C VAL A 160 -9.27 2.79 -28.84
N ALA A 161 -9.56 3.65 -29.81
CA ALA A 161 -10.89 3.75 -30.41
C ALA A 161 -11.24 2.46 -31.18
N LEU A 162 -10.29 1.90 -31.92
CA LEU A 162 -10.45 0.59 -32.58
C LEU A 162 -10.66 -0.52 -31.55
N LEU A 163 -9.89 -0.53 -30.47
CA LEU A 163 -10.00 -1.52 -29.39
C LEU A 163 -11.36 -1.46 -28.68
N GLU A 164 -11.85 -0.26 -28.33
CA GLU A 164 -13.16 -0.07 -27.71
C GLU A 164 -14.31 -0.50 -28.63
N LYS A 165 -14.21 -0.17 -29.92
CA LYS A 165 -15.20 -0.61 -30.93
C LYS A 165 -15.23 -2.12 -31.02
N TRP A 166 -14.07 -2.75 -31.19
CA TRP A 166 -13.94 -4.21 -31.22
C TRP A 166 -14.44 -4.86 -29.93
N GLY A 167 -14.14 -4.28 -28.78
CA GLY A 167 -14.58 -4.78 -27.48
C GLY A 167 -16.11 -4.80 -27.36
N LYS A 168 -16.78 -3.73 -27.78
CA LYS A 168 -18.25 -3.65 -27.84
C LYS A 168 -18.85 -4.73 -28.75
N GLU A 169 -18.23 -4.98 -29.92
CA GLU A 169 -18.69 -5.98 -30.88
C GLU A 169 -18.50 -7.43 -30.39
N ARG A 170 -17.46 -7.68 -29.57
CA ARG A 170 -17.08 -9.03 -29.10
C ARG A 170 -17.50 -9.36 -27.67
N GLY A 171 -18.11 -8.41 -26.95
CA GLY A 171 -18.44 -8.56 -25.54
C GLY A 171 -17.20 -8.59 -24.63
N VAL A 172 -16.15 -7.86 -25.02
CA VAL A 172 -14.94 -7.66 -24.23
C VAL A 172 -14.98 -6.26 -23.63
N GLU A 173 -14.92 -6.17 -22.30
CA GLU A 173 -14.86 -4.89 -21.60
C GLU A 173 -13.49 -4.24 -21.82
N VAL A 174 -13.47 -2.97 -22.21
CA VAL A 174 -12.23 -2.21 -22.39
C VAL A 174 -12.25 -1.05 -21.40
N ILE A 175 -11.21 -0.98 -20.56
CA ILE A 175 -11.00 0.10 -19.60
C ILE A 175 -9.77 0.89 -20.02
N VAL A 176 -9.97 2.17 -20.26
CA VAL A 176 -8.91 3.11 -20.63
C VAL A 176 -8.54 3.92 -19.39
N ILE A 177 -7.26 3.91 -19.06
CA ILE A 177 -6.71 4.67 -17.93
C ILE A 177 -6.20 6.01 -18.42
N ASP A 178 -6.69 7.07 -17.78
CA ASP A 178 -6.27 8.44 -18.03
C ASP A 178 -4.78 8.64 -17.70
N PRO A 179 -4.10 9.54 -18.42
CA PRO A 179 -2.72 9.89 -18.11
C PRO A 179 -2.61 10.45 -16.69
N LEU A 180 -1.64 9.93 -15.94
CA LEU A 180 -1.23 10.55 -14.67
C LEU A 180 -0.18 11.61 -14.92
N PHE A 181 -0.27 12.70 -14.17
CA PHE A 181 0.72 13.76 -14.17
C PHE A 181 1.34 13.89 -12.77
N SER A 182 2.56 14.39 -12.68
CA SER A 182 3.24 14.70 -11.43
C SER A 182 3.93 16.06 -11.56
N ASN A 183 3.55 17.02 -10.71
CA ASN A 183 3.96 18.43 -10.84
C ASN A 183 3.74 19.02 -12.23
N GLY A 184 2.63 18.66 -12.90
CA GLY A 184 2.28 19.16 -14.23
C GLY A 184 3.00 18.46 -15.39
N GLU A 185 3.89 17.51 -15.11
CA GLU A 185 4.56 16.71 -16.13
C GLU A 185 3.89 15.34 -16.28
N LEU A 186 3.75 14.86 -17.52
CA LEU A 186 3.21 13.53 -17.81
C LEU A 186 4.10 12.43 -17.19
N VAL A 187 3.50 11.43 -16.55
CA VAL A 187 4.23 10.24 -16.11
C VAL A 187 4.43 9.31 -17.31
N SER A 188 5.66 9.20 -17.80
CA SER A 188 6.00 8.29 -18.91
C SER A 188 7.43 7.77 -18.82
N SER A 189 7.70 6.60 -19.42
CA SER A 189 9.06 6.06 -19.57
C SER A 189 10.02 7.03 -20.26
N THR A 190 9.55 7.82 -21.23
CA THR A 190 10.38 8.83 -21.92
C THR A 190 10.89 9.90 -20.95
N ILE A 191 10.01 10.41 -20.07
CA ILE A 191 10.37 11.44 -19.10
C ILE A 191 11.26 10.86 -17.99
N ILE A 192 10.99 9.64 -17.55
CA ILE A 192 11.82 8.93 -16.56
C ILE A 192 13.23 8.71 -17.10
N ARG A 193 13.36 8.27 -18.36
CA ARG A 193 14.64 8.07 -19.05
C ARG A 193 15.44 9.36 -19.16
N LYS A 194 14.77 10.46 -19.52
CA LYS A 194 15.40 11.78 -19.54
C LYS A 194 15.89 12.20 -18.15
N ALA A 195 15.07 12.05 -17.12
CA ALA A 195 15.44 12.38 -15.75
C ALA A 195 16.60 11.52 -15.23
N LEU A 196 16.63 10.22 -15.57
CA LEU A 196 17.74 9.32 -15.25
C LEU A 196 19.06 9.78 -15.88
N LYS A 197 19.04 10.17 -17.16
CA LYS A 197 20.21 10.72 -17.86
C LYS A 197 20.70 12.04 -17.29
N GLU A 198 19.80 12.85 -16.76
CA GLU A 198 20.12 14.13 -16.11
C GLU A 198 20.60 13.93 -14.65
N GLY A 199 20.49 12.72 -14.09
CA GLY A 199 20.83 12.43 -12.70
C GLY A 199 19.79 12.90 -11.68
N ASP A 200 18.59 13.29 -12.13
CA ASP A 200 17.48 13.71 -11.26
C ASP A 200 16.75 12.51 -10.66
N LEU A 201 17.42 11.84 -9.71
CA LEU A 201 16.90 10.65 -9.05
C LEU A 201 15.63 10.91 -8.22
N GLN A 202 15.43 12.14 -7.73
CA GLN A 202 14.21 12.48 -6.99
C GLN A 202 13.00 12.47 -7.91
N LYS A 203 13.11 13.06 -9.11
CA LYS A 203 12.08 12.98 -10.14
C LYS A 203 11.84 11.56 -10.59
N VAL A 204 12.90 10.78 -10.79
CA VAL A 204 12.78 9.36 -11.16
C VAL A 204 11.98 8.57 -10.12
N THR A 205 12.34 8.68 -8.85
CA THR A 205 11.65 8.00 -7.75
C THR A 205 10.18 8.40 -7.67
N ARG A 206 9.87 9.70 -7.83
CA ARG A 206 8.50 10.21 -7.83
C ARG A 206 7.65 9.64 -8.98
N LEU A 207 8.21 9.57 -10.20
CA LEU A 207 7.51 9.08 -11.38
C LEU A 207 7.40 7.54 -11.39
N LEU A 208 8.44 6.82 -10.96
CA LEU A 208 8.42 5.36 -10.83
C LEU A 208 7.57 4.89 -9.63
N GLY A 209 7.47 5.70 -8.58
CA GLY A 209 6.91 5.32 -7.28
C GLY A 209 7.79 4.34 -6.50
N THR A 210 9.07 4.25 -6.87
CA THR A 210 10.13 3.46 -6.24
C THR A 210 11.46 3.97 -6.77
N GLU A 211 12.54 3.74 -6.04
CA GLU A 211 13.89 4.10 -6.45
C GLU A 211 14.32 3.31 -7.69
N TYR A 212 15.08 3.97 -8.56
CA TYR A 212 15.77 3.26 -9.64
C TYR A 212 16.83 2.35 -9.02
N SER A 213 16.91 1.11 -9.51
CA SER A 213 17.87 0.13 -8.99
C SER A 213 18.52 -0.68 -10.09
N ILE A 214 19.77 -1.07 -9.85
CA ILE A 214 20.54 -1.98 -10.68
C ILE A 214 20.85 -3.22 -9.86
N SER A 215 20.82 -4.38 -10.49
CA SER A 215 21.13 -5.65 -9.82
C SER A 215 22.04 -6.51 -10.63
N GLY A 216 22.73 -7.40 -9.93
CA GLY A 216 23.52 -8.45 -10.53
C GLY A 216 24.41 -9.12 -9.49
N PRO A 217 25.11 -10.19 -9.91
CA PRO A 217 26.03 -10.90 -9.05
C PRO A 217 27.27 -10.05 -8.78
N VAL A 218 27.78 -10.11 -7.55
CA VAL A 218 29.04 -9.47 -7.22
C VAL A 218 30.20 -10.20 -7.88
N VAL A 219 30.99 -9.48 -8.68
CA VAL A 219 32.14 -10.00 -9.42
C VAL A 219 33.47 -9.58 -8.80
N PRO A 220 34.56 -10.33 -9.03
CA PRO A 220 35.91 -9.93 -8.63
C PRO A 220 36.31 -8.57 -9.23
N GLY A 221 36.94 -7.73 -8.41
CA GLY A 221 37.64 -6.51 -8.86
C GLY A 221 39.09 -6.50 -8.42
N ASN A 222 39.76 -5.35 -8.53
CA ASN A 222 41.18 -5.20 -8.18
C ASN A 222 41.47 -5.34 -6.67
N ALA A 223 40.42 -5.48 -5.84
CA ALA A 223 40.47 -5.63 -4.38
C ALA A 223 41.26 -4.53 -3.61
N GLN A 224 41.59 -3.41 -4.26
CA GLN A 224 42.37 -2.31 -3.68
C GLN A 224 41.64 -1.59 -2.53
N GLY A 225 40.30 -1.55 -2.54
CA GLY A 225 39.53 -0.97 -1.43
C GLY A 225 39.74 -1.70 -0.10
N ARG A 226 40.06 -3.00 -0.13
CA ARG A 226 40.32 -3.78 1.09
C ARG A 226 41.56 -3.31 1.83
N THR A 227 42.59 -2.80 1.13
CA THR A 227 43.83 -2.36 1.76
C THR A 227 43.67 -1.07 2.57
N VAL A 228 42.55 -0.37 2.42
CA VAL A 228 42.21 0.88 3.14
C VAL A 228 40.93 0.74 3.98
N GLY A 229 40.45 -0.49 4.21
CA GLY A 229 39.25 -0.74 5.02
C GLY A 229 37.93 -0.37 4.35
N MET A 230 37.90 -0.30 3.01
CA MET A 230 36.72 0.04 2.21
C MET A 230 36.46 -1.03 1.13
N PRO A 231 36.08 -2.27 1.52
CA PRO A 231 35.78 -3.31 0.54
C PRO A 231 34.63 -2.87 -0.39
N THR A 232 34.81 -3.03 -1.70
CA THR A 232 33.78 -2.74 -2.70
C THR A 232 33.15 -4.02 -3.24
N ALA A 233 31.83 -4.04 -3.30
CA ALA A 233 31.05 -5.01 -4.07
C ALA A 233 30.92 -4.48 -5.49
N ASN A 234 31.45 -5.23 -6.47
CA ASN A 234 31.45 -4.81 -7.86
C ASN A 234 30.37 -5.55 -8.64
N VAL A 235 29.56 -4.85 -9.42
CA VAL A 235 28.52 -5.43 -10.27
C VAL A 235 28.68 -4.89 -11.70
N ARG A 236 28.62 -5.79 -12.69
CA ARG A 236 28.60 -5.38 -14.10
C ARG A 236 27.20 -4.94 -14.48
N ILE A 237 27.09 -3.78 -15.11
CA ILE A 237 25.80 -3.25 -15.56
C ILE A 237 25.48 -3.86 -16.94
N PRO A 238 24.33 -4.53 -17.14
CA PRO A 238 23.96 -5.07 -18.44
C PRO A 238 23.89 -3.97 -19.52
N ALA A 239 24.42 -4.26 -20.71
CA ALA A 239 24.49 -3.29 -21.82
C ALA A 239 23.12 -2.79 -22.31
N ASN A 240 22.06 -3.58 -22.08
CA ASN A 240 20.70 -3.23 -22.42
C ASN A 240 19.99 -2.41 -21.34
N LEU A 241 20.62 -2.06 -20.21
CA LEU A 241 20.03 -1.25 -19.14
C LEU A 241 20.46 0.22 -19.26
N LEU A 242 19.55 1.16 -19.00
CA LEU A 242 19.87 2.57 -18.97
C LEU A 242 20.75 2.90 -17.76
N VAL A 243 21.96 3.39 -17.99
CA VAL A 243 22.89 3.77 -16.92
C VAL A 243 22.72 5.26 -16.57
N PRO A 244 22.61 5.64 -15.28
CA PRO A 244 22.64 7.05 -14.87
C PRO A 244 24.06 7.64 -15.05
N PRO A 245 24.25 8.97 -14.91
CA PRO A 245 25.55 9.62 -15.08
C PRO A 245 26.70 8.95 -14.31
N TYR A 246 27.91 8.97 -14.85
CA TYR A 246 29.06 8.45 -14.12
C TYR A 246 29.40 9.32 -12.92
N GLY A 247 29.65 8.67 -11.78
CA GLY A 247 29.93 9.35 -10.53
C GLY A 247 29.47 8.59 -9.30
N VAL A 248 29.44 9.32 -8.18
CA VAL A 248 29.21 8.78 -6.84
C VAL A 248 27.79 9.09 -6.40
N TYR A 249 27.16 8.09 -5.80
CA TYR A 249 25.75 8.09 -5.40
C TYR A 249 25.59 7.66 -3.95
N VAL A 250 24.64 8.29 -3.26
CA VAL A 250 24.04 7.70 -2.06
C VAL A 250 23.10 6.59 -2.49
N THR A 251 23.25 5.42 -1.91
CA THR A 251 22.52 4.21 -2.31
C THR A 251 22.06 3.40 -1.10
N ARG A 252 21.17 2.45 -1.36
CA ARG A 252 20.87 1.34 -0.45
C ARG A 252 21.06 0.03 -1.18
N THR A 253 21.70 -0.93 -0.54
CA THR A 253 22.01 -2.24 -1.11
C THR A 253 21.22 -3.32 -0.38
N ARG A 254 20.37 -4.04 -1.12
CA ARG A 254 19.66 -5.23 -0.63
C ARG A 254 20.49 -6.48 -0.92
N ILE A 255 20.71 -7.28 0.12
CA ILE A 255 21.42 -8.56 0.10
C ILE A 255 20.50 -9.58 0.78
N GLY A 256 19.94 -10.50 0.01
CA GLY A 256 18.89 -11.41 0.51
C GLY A 256 17.73 -10.62 1.13
N GLY A 257 17.35 -10.99 2.36
CA GLY A 257 16.27 -10.34 3.11
C GLY A 257 16.66 -9.05 3.85
N LYS A 258 17.91 -8.54 3.74
CA LYS A 258 18.34 -7.34 4.47
C LYS A 258 18.76 -6.21 3.52
N THR A 259 18.53 -4.97 3.95
CA THR A 259 18.91 -3.78 3.20
C THR A 259 19.85 -2.93 4.03
N TYR A 260 20.94 -2.48 3.41
CA TYR A 260 22.00 -1.70 4.04
C TYR A 260 22.15 -0.35 3.36
N ASN A 261 22.55 0.67 4.11
CA ASN A 261 22.99 1.93 3.52
C ASN A 261 24.33 1.73 2.82
N SER A 262 24.56 2.43 1.70
CA SER A 262 25.77 2.26 0.91
C SER A 262 26.14 3.50 0.08
N VAL A 263 27.37 3.55 -0.40
CA VAL A 263 27.84 4.52 -1.39
C VAL A 263 28.31 3.77 -2.62
N THR A 264 27.88 4.24 -3.79
CA THR A 264 28.15 3.56 -5.05
C THR A 264 28.81 4.50 -6.05
N ASN A 265 29.90 4.06 -6.65
CA ASN A 265 30.52 4.69 -7.81
C ASN A 265 30.08 3.95 -9.09
N ILE A 266 29.61 4.68 -10.09
CA ILE A 266 29.45 4.16 -11.46
C ILE A 266 30.55 4.79 -12.31
N GLY A 267 31.33 3.95 -12.97
CA GLY A 267 32.42 4.38 -13.83
C GLY A 267 32.83 3.32 -14.83
N THR A 268 33.72 3.71 -15.73
CA THR A 268 34.36 2.81 -16.70
C THR A 268 35.73 2.38 -16.20
N ARG A 269 36.13 1.14 -16.48
CA ARG A 269 37.55 0.75 -16.35
C ARG A 269 38.30 1.12 -17.64
N PRO A 270 39.22 2.09 -17.63
CA PRO A 270 40.17 2.24 -18.73
C PRO A 270 41.21 1.11 -18.61
N THR A 271 40.90 -0.09 -19.08
CA THR A 271 41.85 -1.22 -19.14
C THR A 271 42.16 -1.59 -20.58
N VAL A 272 43.37 -1.23 -21.03
CA VAL A 272 44.34 -1.83 -21.99
C VAL A 272 43.88 -2.66 -23.21
N ASN A 273 42.71 -3.32 -23.24
CA ASN A 273 42.14 -3.97 -24.42
C ASN A 273 40.88 -3.22 -24.86
N GLN A 274 40.91 -2.69 -26.08
CA GLN A 274 39.97 -1.69 -26.60
C GLN A 274 38.57 -2.20 -26.97
N ASP A 275 38.22 -3.46 -26.69
CA ASP A 275 37.02 -4.08 -27.30
C ASP A 275 35.81 -4.25 -26.35
N GLU A 276 35.93 -4.04 -25.04
CA GLU A 276 34.76 -4.03 -24.12
C GLU A 276 34.91 -2.95 -23.03
N SER A 277 34.26 -1.80 -23.22
CA SER A 277 34.12 -0.77 -22.18
C SER A 277 33.05 -1.19 -21.16
N ASP A 278 33.36 -2.18 -20.33
CA ASP A 278 32.47 -2.63 -19.26
C ASP A 278 32.23 -1.50 -18.24
N VAL A 279 30.98 -1.04 -18.13
CA VAL A 279 30.56 -0.13 -17.06
C VAL A 279 30.41 -0.93 -15.77
N LEU A 280 31.10 -0.47 -14.72
CA LEU A 280 31.14 -1.14 -13.43
C LEU A 280 30.44 -0.27 -12.37
N MET A 281 29.65 -0.93 -11.54
CA MET A 281 29.09 -0.37 -10.31
C MET A 281 29.92 -0.87 -9.13
N GLU A 282 30.58 0.03 -8.41
CA GLU A 282 31.42 -0.27 -7.24
C GLU A 282 30.76 0.27 -5.97
N THR A 283 30.32 -0.63 -5.08
CA THR A 283 29.52 -0.26 -3.92
C THR A 283 30.24 -0.56 -2.61
N VAL A 284 30.42 0.47 -1.77
CA VAL A 284 30.84 0.33 -0.38
C VAL A 284 29.58 0.21 0.49
N ILE A 285 29.41 -0.93 1.14
CA ILE A 285 28.24 -1.22 1.98
C ILE A 285 28.59 -0.90 3.43
N PHE A 286 27.75 -0.10 4.09
CA PHE A 286 27.98 0.27 5.48
C PHE A 286 27.64 -0.86 6.43
N ASP A 287 28.46 -1.00 7.47
CA ASP A 287 28.22 -1.89 8.60
C ASP A 287 28.03 -3.37 8.18
N TYR A 288 28.71 -3.78 7.09
CA TYR A 288 28.66 -5.11 6.50
C TYR A 288 30.07 -5.62 6.16
N ASP A 289 30.43 -6.81 6.66
CA ASP A 289 31.79 -7.37 6.54
C ASP A 289 31.76 -8.87 6.18
N CYS A 290 31.11 -9.21 5.06
CA CYS A 290 31.07 -10.59 4.55
C CYS A 290 31.48 -10.65 3.08
N ASN A 291 31.97 -11.82 2.64
CA ASN A 291 32.30 -12.05 1.24
C ASN A 291 31.02 -12.22 0.40
N LEU A 292 30.85 -11.35 -0.59
CA LEU A 292 29.65 -11.32 -1.45
C LEU A 292 29.87 -11.92 -2.84
N TYR A 293 31.06 -12.42 -3.19
CA TYR A 293 31.30 -12.91 -4.55
C TYR A 293 30.29 -13.97 -4.99
N GLY A 294 29.69 -13.76 -6.17
CA GLY A 294 28.64 -14.62 -6.74
C GLY A 294 27.24 -14.40 -6.17
N ILE A 295 27.09 -13.62 -5.10
CA ILE A 295 25.79 -13.28 -4.52
C ILE A 295 25.14 -12.16 -5.34
N ASP A 296 23.88 -12.37 -5.73
CA ASP A 296 23.06 -11.32 -6.35
C ASP A 296 22.75 -10.22 -5.32
N ILE A 297 23.04 -8.97 -5.67
CA ILE A 297 22.67 -7.78 -4.89
C ILE A 297 21.81 -6.85 -5.73
N ASN A 298 20.97 -6.05 -5.08
CA ASN A 298 20.21 -4.97 -5.69
C ASN A 298 20.62 -3.64 -5.06
N VAL A 299 21.09 -2.70 -5.88
CA VAL A 299 21.55 -1.38 -5.45
C VAL A 299 20.54 -0.34 -5.93
N SER A 300 19.85 0.28 -4.98
CA SER A 300 18.86 1.36 -5.18
C SER A 300 19.52 2.73 -5.06
N PHE A 301 19.32 3.59 -6.05
CA PHE A 301 19.93 4.91 -6.18
C PHE A 301 19.04 5.99 -5.57
N LEU A 302 19.56 6.69 -4.55
CA LEU A 302 18.80 7.69 -3.79
C LEU A 302 19.15 9.12 -4.22
N HIS A 303 20.44 9.43 -4.32
CA HIS A 303 20.92 10.78 -4.56
C HIS A 303 22.26 10.79 -5.28
N PHE A 304 22.42 11.68 -6.25
CA PHE A 304 23.68 11.91 -6.95
C PHE A 304 24.55 12.87 -6.15
N LEU A 305 25.70 12.40 -5.65
CA LEU A 305 26.61 13.21 -4.83
C LEU A 305 27.53 14.07 -5.69
N ARG A 306 28.17 13.46 -6.69
CA ARG A 306 29.12 14.17 -7.57
C ARG A 306 29.43 13.36 -8.83
N PRO A 307 29.86 14.03 -9.91
CA PRO A 307 30.46 13.36 -11.07
C PRO A 307 31.71 12.57 -10.72
N GLU A 308 32.04 11.62 -11.58
CA GLU A 308 33.30 10.87 -11.54
C GLU A 308 34.50 11.81 -11.67
N ARG A 309 35.61 11.47 -11.00
CA ARG A 309 36.85 12.26 -11.00
C ARG A 309 38.05 11.33 -11.04
N SER A 310 39.07 11.71 -11.80
CA SER A 310 40.39 11.07 -11.75
C SER A 310 41.22 11.64 -10.59
N PHE A 311 42.05 10.79 -9.98
CA PHE A 311 42.92 11.17 -8.85
C PHE A 311 44.38 10.89 -9.18
N ASN A 312 45.26 11.82 -8.82
CA ASN A 312 46.69 11.75 -9.14
C ASN A 312 47.47 10.86 -8.14
N SER A 313 46.86 10.44 -7.03
CA SER A 313 47.47 9.51 -6.07
C SER A 313 46.42 8.70 -5.30
N PHE A 314 46.82 7.51 -4.84
CA PHE A 314 45.98 6.63 -4.01
C PHE A 314 45.54 7.30 -2.70
N LEU A 315 46.38 8.15 -2.11
CA LEU A 315 46.03 8.92 -0.91
C LEU A 315 44.90 9.93 -1.19
N THR A 316 44.95 10.64 -2.32
CA THR A 316 43.91 11.60 -2.70
C THR A 316 42.56 10.91 -2.99
N LEU A 317 42.59 9.72 -3.61
CA LEU A 317 41.41 8.88 -3.80
C LEU A 317 40.80 8.47 -2.46
N THR A 318 41.60 7.90 -1.56
CA THR A 318 41.15 7.42 -0.24
C THR A 318 40.54 8.56 0.59
N ASN A 319 41.18 9.73 0.61
CA ASN A 319 40.66 10.91 1.30
C ASN A 319 39.32 11.38 0.73
N GLN A 320 39.12 11.31 -0.59
CA GLN A 320 37.85 11.66 -1.19
C GLN A 320 36.76 10.62 -0.90
N MET A 321 37.08 9.33 -0.94
CA MET A 321 36.14 8.24 -0.58
C MET A 321 35.66 8.38 0.86
N SER A 322 36.56 8.67 1.81
CA SER A 322 36.18 8.94 3.22
C SER A 322 35.20 10.11 3.33
N LYS A 323 35.42 11.20 2.58
CA LYS A 323 34.51 12.35 2.56
C LYS A 323 33.16 11.97 1.95
N ASP A 324 33.15 11.25 0.83
CA ASP A 324 31.93 10.82 0.15
C ASP A 324 31.08 9.92 1.07
N MET A 325 31.72 9.00 1.80
CA MET A 325 31.05 8.16 2.81
C MET A 325 30.46 8.97 3.96
N GLN A 326 31.19 9.97 4.47
CA GLN A 326 30.70 10.83 5.54
C GLN A 326 29.50 11.67 5.07
N THR A 327 29.60 12.30 3.89
CA THR A 327 28.50 13.06 3.28
C THR A 327 27.28 12.18 3.05
N ALA A 328 27.47 10.96 2.55
CA ALA A 328 26.38 10.01 2.35
C ALA A 328 25.69 9.62 3.65
N ARG A 329 26.45 9.36 4.73
CA ARG A 329 25.87 9.06 6.06
C ARG A 329 25.02 10.23 6.56
N THR A 330 25.54 11.46 6.52
CA THR A 330 24.78 12.66 6.92
C THR A 330 23.51 12.85 6.09
N TRP A 331 23.59 12.61 4.77
CA TRP A 331 22.41 12.67 3.90
C TRP A 331 21.39 11.60 4.25
N LEU A 332 21.82 10.35 4.48
CA LEU A 332 20.94 9.23 4.82
C LEU A 332 20.24 9.40 6.17
N ASP A 333 20.91 10.00 7.14
CA ASP A 333 20.35 10.23 8.48
C ASP A 333 19.27 11.33 8.49
N SER A 334 19.33 12.27 7.53
CA SER A 334 18.35 13.36 7.34
C SER A 334 17.30 13.06 6.26
N TYR A 335 17.45 11.99 5.50
CA TYR A 335 16.53 11.64 4.42
C TYR A 335 15.29 10.91 4.95
N GLU A 336 14.22 11.67 5.19
CA GLU A 336 12.93 11.23 5.79
C GLU A 336 12.07 10.37 4.85
N GLN A 337 12.62 9.23 4.44
CA GLN A 337 11.97 8.23 3.62
C GLN A 337 11.87 6.92 4.40
N LEU A 338 10.66 6.36 4.46
CA LEU A 338 10.42 5.05 5.06
C LEU A 338 10.95 3.96 4.14
N TRP A 339 11.80 3.06 4.65
CA TRP A 339 12.41 1.99 3.86
C TRP A 339 12.53 0.69 4.65
N LYS A 340 12.56 -0.44 3.94
CA LYS A 340 12.62 -1.78 4.52
C LYS A 340 14.07 -2.17 4.82
N ILE A 341 14.40 -2.39 6.10
CA ILE A 341 15.74 -2.79 6.54
C ILE A 341 15.90 -4.31 6.62
N ALA A 342 14.80 -5.02 6.86
CA ALA A 342 14.77 -6.48 6.98
C ALA A 342 13.43 -7.05 6.51
N ASP A 343 13.50 -8.24 5.92
CA ASP A 343 12.41 -9.10 5.48
C ASP A 343 12.82 -10.54 5.83
N GLN A 344 12.30 -11.03 6.96
CA GLN A 344 12.56 -12.36 7.48
C GLN A 344 11.25 -13.15 7.39
N GLU A 345 11.03 -13.77 6.23
CA GLU A 345 9.96 -14.75 6.01
C GLU A 345 8.55 -14.27 6.39
N GLY A 346 8.21 -13.01 6.06
CA GLY A 346 6.89 -12.41 6.34
C GLY A 346 6.88 -11.50 7.58
N ILE A 347 8.01 -11.36 8.27
CA ILE A 347 8.26 -10.29 9.24
C ILE A 347 9.10 -9.22 8.58
N THR A 348 8.51 -8.04 8.34
CA THR A 348 9.22 -6.93 7.72
C THR A 348 9.45 -5.81 8.71
N THR A 349 10.67 -5.27 8.72
CA THR A 349 11.06 -4.12 9.54
C THR A 349 11.34 -2.92 8.65
N TRP A 350 10.68 -1.82 8.95
CA TRP A 350 10.74 -0.56 8.22
C TRP A 350 11.21 0.57 9.13
N VAL A 351 12.03 1.46 8.58
CA VAL A 351 12.61 2.58 9.31
C VAL A 351 12.39 3.89 8.57
N LEU A 352 11.92 4.91 9.29
CA LEU A 352 11.84 6.29 8.85
C LEU A 352 12.83 7.13 9.68
N PRO A 353 14.06 7.36 9.18
CA PRO A 353 15.04 8.15 9.90
C PRO A 353 14.64 9.63 9.91
N SER A 354 14.88 10.31 11.03
CA SER A 354 14.72 11.77 11.15
C SER A 354 15.51 12.29 12.35
N ASP A 355 16.14 13.45 12.19
CA ASP A 355 16.85 14.19 13.23
C ASP A 355 16.04 15.36 13.82
N ARG A 356 14.89 15.68 13.20
CA ARG A 356 14.01 16.82 13.56
C ARG A 356 13.32 16.65 14.91
N PHE A 357 13.14 15.42 15.36
CA PHE A 357 12.35 15.09 16.55
C PHE A 357 13.22 14.53 17.67
N HIS A 358 12.84 14.83 18.91
CA HIS A 358 13.51 14.32 20.12
C HIS A 358 12.96 12.94 20.54
N SER A 359 11.76 12.60 20.10
CA SER A 359 11.11 11.32 20.35
C SER A 359 11.23 10.38 19.17
N ASN A 360 11.21 9.10 19.48
CA ASN A 360 11.09 8.01 18.52
C ASN A 360 9.74 7.31 18.73
N VAL A 361 9.25 6.66 17.67
CA VAL A 361 7.99 5.93 17.67
C VAL A 361 8.20 4.54 17.08
N ILE A 362 7.54 3.53 17.65
CA ILE A 362 7.46 2.17 17.13
C ILE A 362 6.00 1.74 16.97
N ASN A 363 5.69 1.18 15.80
CA ASN A 363 4.40 0.61 15.46
C ASN A 363 4.60 -0.86 15.05
N VAL A 364 4.13 -1.80 15.87
CA VAL A 364 4.12 -3.24 15.56
C VAL A 364 2.72 -3.64 15.09
N CYS A 365 2.61 -3.99 13.82
CA CYS A 365 1.35 -4.34 13.15
C CYS A 365 1.27 -5.84 12.93
N LEU A 366 0.30 -6.51 13.56
CA LEU A 366 -0.01 -7.92 13.31
C LEU A 366 -1.28 -7.98 12.46
N SER A 367 -1.13 -8.41 11.20
CA SER A 367 -2.23 -8.47 10.22
C SER A 367 -2.63 -9.92 9.93
N SER A 368 -3.93 -10.19 9.92
CA SER A 368 -4.52 -11.50 9.61
C SER A 368 -5.77 -11.33 8.76
N PRO A 369 -6.16 -12.31 7.92
CA PRO A 369 -7.48 -12.34 7.31
C PRO A 369 -8.59 -12.20 8.35
N ALA A 370 -9.66 -11.49 7.99
CA ALA A 370 -10.81 -11.27 8.85
C ALA A 370 -11.61 -12.57 8.98
N ASP A 371 -11.91 -12.94 10.22
CA ASP A 371 -12.83 -14.01 10.57
C ASP A 371 -13.53 -13.60 11.88
N PRO A 372 -14.84 -13.79 12.04
CA PRO A 372 -15.57 -13.27 13.21
C PRO A 372 -14.97 -13.67 14.56
N CYS A 373 -14.65 -14.95 14.78
CA CYS A 373 -14.13 -15.41 16.07
C CYS A 373 -12.63 -15.16 16.24
N ASN A 374 -11.82 -15.38 15.20
CA ASN A 374 -10.39 -15.08 15.27
C ASN A 374 -10.17 -13.56 15.42
N SER A 375 -10.97 -12.73 14.75
CA SER A 375 -10.88 -11.27 14.91
C SER A 375 -11.23 -10.82 16.32
N ALA A 376 -12.18 -11.49 16.96
CA ALA A 376 -12.53 -11.28 18.36
C ALA A 376 -11.39 -11.69 19.29
N ALA A 377 -10.83 -12.88 19.09
CA ALA A 377 -9.67 -13.33 19.85
C ALA A 377 -8.47 -12.40 19.69
N HIS A 378 -8.11 -11.95 18.48
CA HIS A 378 -6.99 -11.05 18.26
C HIS A 378 -7.22 -9.65 18.86
N ALA A 379 -8.44 -9.10 18.75
CA ALA A 379 -8.78 -7.83 19.38
C ALA A 379 -8.66 -7.90 20.90
N PHE A 380 -9.13 -9.02 21.48
CA PHE A 380 -9.08 -9.24 22.92
C PHE A 380 -7.64 -9.52 23.41
N LEU A 381 -6.88 -10.33 22.67
CA LEU A 381 -5.45 -10.53 22.91
C LEU A 381 -4.69 -9.20 22.86
N GLY A 382 -4.99 -8.32 21.91
CA GLY A 382 -4.42 -6.97 21.86
C GLY A 382 -4.59 -6.21 23.19
N ARG A 383 -5.78 -6.30 23.81
CA ARG A 383 -6.06 -5.71 25.11
C ARG A 383 -5.28 -6.40 26.24
N ILE A 384 -5.29 -7.73 26.30
CA ILE A 384 -4.58 -8.50 27.34
C ILE A 384 -3.08 -8.21 27.30
N LEU A 385 -2.45 -8.36 26.12
CA LEU A 385 -1.01 -8.14 25.92
C LEU A 385 -0.59 -6.69 26.20
N SER A 386 -1.53 -5.73 26.08
CA SER A 386 -1.28 -4.33 26.42
C SER A 386 -1.34 -3.99 27.91
N SER A 387 -1.88 -4.90 28.74
CA SER A 387 -2.23 -4.59 30.13
C SER A 387 -1.11 -4.89 31.14
N CYS A 388 -0.19 -5.80 30.82
CA CYS A 388 0.89 -6.28 31.69
C CYS A 388 1.87 -7.18 30.92
N THR A 389 3.04 -7.43 31.51
CA THR A 389 4.04 -8.42 31.05
C THR A 389 4.40 -9.38 32.18
N ARG A 390 5.17 -10.44 31.91
CA ARG A 390 5.69 -11.28 33.01
C ARG A 390 6.50 -10.48 34.03
N GLU A 391 7.32 -9.53 33.58
CA GLU A 391 8.14 -8.67 34.44
C GLU A 391 7.29 -7.63 35.19
N TYR A 392 6.24 -7.11 34.53
CA TYR A 392 5.32 -6.11 35.08
C TYR A 392 3.89 -6.67 35.13
N PRO A 393 3.55 -7.54 36.11
CA PRO A 393 2.33 -8.35 36.10
C PRO A 393 1.05 -7.56 36.43
N THR A 394 1.17 -6.29 36.83
CA THR A 394 0.02 -5.43 37.13
C THR A 394 0.06 -4.16 36.28
N LYS A 395 -1.13 -3.61 35.98
CA LYS A 395 -1.25 -2.33 35.26
C LYS A 395 -0.49 -1.21 35.95
N THR A 396 -0.52 -1.16 37.28
CA THR A 396 0.24 -0.19 38.08
C THR A 396 1.75 -0.34 37.90
N ALA A 397 2.28 -1.57 37.89
CA ALA A 397 3.70 -1.82 37.65
C ALA A 397 4.10 -1.43 36.22
N LEU A 398 3.28 -1.75 35.23
CA LEU A 398 3.51 -1.35 33.84
C LEU A 398 3.48 0.17 33.67
N THR A 399 2.49 0.85 34.25
CA THR A 399 2.40 2.32 34.23
C THR A 399 3.61 2.96 34.90
N LYS A 400 4.04 2.45 36.06
CA LYS A 400 5.26 2.92 36.71
C LYS A 400 6.49 2.75 35.81
N ARG A 401 6.59 1.63 35.11
CA ARG A 401 7.68 1.41 34.15
C ARG A 401 7.64 2.40 32.99
N LEU A 402 6.45 2.70 32.45
CA LEU A 402 6.29 3.73 31.41
C LEU A 402 6.69 5.12 31.92
N ASP A 403 6.36 5.46 33.17
CA ASP A 403 6.79 6.71 33.81
C ASP A 403 8.31 6.79 33.96
N GLU A 404 8.97 5.69 34.37
CA GLU A 404 10.43 5.56 34.41
C GLU A 404 11.08 5.73 33.03
N LEU A 405 10.37 5.35 31.96
CA LEU A 405 10.76 5.57 30.57
C LEU A 405 10.38 6.98 30.07
N PHE A 406 10.47 7.98 30.96
CA PHE A 406 10.17 9.39 30.69
C PHE A 406 8.73 9.64 30.22
N GLY A 407 7.77 8.94 30.83
CA GLY A 407 6.36 9.06 30.46
C GLY A 407 6.07 8.47 29.08
N ALA A 408 6.66 7.31 28.78
CA ALA A 408 6.45 6.61 27.52
C ALA A 408 4.96 6.36 27.27
N GLU A 409 4.52 6.61 26.05
CA GLU A 409 3.14 6.35 25.62
C GLU A 409 3.06 4.96 25.01
N LEU A 410 1.94 4.27 25.28
CA LEU A 410 1.64 2.94 24.77
C LEU A 410 0.14 2.87 24.46
N ASP A 411 -0.20 2.52 23.22
CA ASP A 411 -1.57 2.36 22.74
C ASP A 411 -1.71 1.09 21.89
N VAL A 412 -2.90 0.49 21.93
CA VAL A 412 -3.26 -0.62 21.05
C VAL A 412 -4.53 -0.30 20.31
N SER A 413 -4.45 -0.35 18.98
CA SER A 413 -5.58 -0.07 18.10
C SER A 413 -5.89 -1.26 17.20
N ASN A 414 -7.16 -1.44 16.92
CA ASN A 414 -7.67 -2.48 16.04
C ASN A 414 -8.24 -1.82 14.77
N ARG A 415 -7.77 -2.25 13.60
CA ARG A 415 -8.22 -1.74 12.31
C ARG A 415 -8.80 -2.85 11.45
N ARG A 416 -9.93 -2.56 10.81
CA ARG A 416 -10.50 -3.36 9.73
C ARG A 416 -10.08 -2.76 8.39
N GLU A 417 -9.36 -3.52 7.60
CA GLU A 417 -8.87 -3.13 6.28
C GLU A 417 -9.52 -4.11 5.28
N GLY A 418 -10.75 -3.83 4.85
CA GLY A 418 -11.53 -4.76 4.02
C GLY A 418 -11.79 -6.09 4.72
N ASP A 419 -11.43 -7.20 4.08
CA ASP A 419 -11.44 -8.56 4.63
C ASP A 419 -10.17 -8.91 5.41
N TRP A 420 -9.43 -7.91 5.91
CA TRP A 420 -8.28 -8.08 6.81
C TRP A 420 -8.49 -7.36 8.14
N GLN A 421 -7.88 -7.89 9.20
CA GLN A 421 -7.74 -7.23 10.49
C GLN A 421 -6.27 -6.92 10.75
N THR A 422 -6.01 -5.76 11.34
CA THR A 422 -4.67 -5.40 11.83
C THR A 422 -4.76 -4.90 13.27
N ILE A 423 -4.06 -5.57 14.18
CA ILE A 423 -3.82 -5.07 15.54
C ILE A 423 -2.49 -4.33 15.54
N ILE A 424 -2.49 -3.10 16.04
CA ILE A 424 -1.33 -2.21 16.01
C ILE A 424 -0.99 -1.81 17.44
N PHE A 425 0.17 -2.26 17.90
CA PHE A 425 0.81 -1.79 19.13
C PHE A 425 1.66 -0.57 18.78
N ARG A 426 1.34 0.57 19.39
CA ARG A 426 2.05 1.83 19.20
C ARG A 426 2.72 2.20 20.49
N ALA A 427 3.99 2.56 20.42
CA ALA A 427 4.70 3.06 21.59
C ALA A 427 5.65 4.18 21.20
N SER A 428 5.80 5.17 22.06
CA SER A 428 6.71 6.29 21.83
C SER A 428 7.30 6.83 23.12
N THR A 429 8.54 7.27 23.06
CA THR A 429 9.20 8.02 24.13
C THR A 429 10.35 8.84 23.54
N VAL A 430 11.00 9.66 24.37
CA VAL A 430 12.22 10.38 24.02
C VAL A 430 13.33 9.41 23.60
N ASN A 431 14.20 9.80 22.66
CA ASN A 431 15.27 8.93 22.19
C ASN A 431 16.42 8.80 23.22
N ARG A 432 16.76 9.90 23.91
CA ARG A 432 17.81 9.97 24.93
C ARG A 432 17.24 10.64 26.18
N GLY A 433 17.45 10.01 27.33
CA GLY A 433 17.07 10.57 28.63
C GLY A 433 17.99 11.72 29.04
N MET A 434 17.58 12.49 30.06
CA MET A 434 18.42 13.55 30.63
C MET A 434 19.69 13.01 31.32
N ASP A 435 19.69 11.73 31.65
CA ASP A 435 20.74 10.96 32.32
C ASP A 435 21.61 10.15 31.34
N ASP A 436 21.57 10.47 30.04
CA ASP A 436 22.21 9.72 28.96
C ASP A 436 21.69 8.29 28.75
N SER A 437 20.59 7.91 29.42
CA SER A 437 19.90 6.66 29.14
C SER A 437 19.33 6.62 27.72
N LYS A 438 19.04 5.41 27.23
CA LYS A 438 18.36 5.16 25.95
C LYS A 438 16.94 4.63 26.21
N PRO A 439 15.99 5.46 26.68
CA PRO A 439 14.67 4.98 27.09
C PRO A 439 13.90 4.35 25.93
N PHE A 440 14.07 4.84 24.69
CA PHE A 440 13.43 4.21 23.53
C PHE A 440 13.94 2.78 23.27
N HIS A 441 15.22 2.48 23.51
CA HIS A 441 15.73 1.11 23.39
C HIS A 441 15.07 0.18 24.40
N SER A 442 14.90 0.66 25.64
CA SER A 442 14.20 -0.08 26.70
C SER A 442 12.70 -0.23 26.40
N LEU A 443 12.09 0.75 25.73
CA LEU A 443 10.70 0.66 25.29
C LEU A 443 10.51 -0.40 24.20
N VAL A 444 11.47 -0.53 23.26
CA VAL A 444 11.45 -1.62 22.27
C VAL A 444 11.51 -2.98 22.95
N ASP A 445 12.34 -3.13 23.98
CA ASP A 445 12.40 -4.37 24.77
C ASP A 445 11.06 -4.63 25.49
N LEU A 446 10.45 -3.61 26.07
CA LEU A 446 9.14 -3.73 26.71
C LEU A 446 8.05 -4.17 25.72
N VAL A 447 8.00 -3.57 24.52
CA VAL A 447 7.05 -3.97 23.47
C VAL A 447 7.30 -5.43 23.03
N ALA A 448 8.57 -5.85 22.93
CA ALA A 448 8.91 -7.24 22.64
C ALA A 448 8.42 -8.18 23.74
N GLN A 449 8.67 -7.85 25.02
CA GLN A 449 8.17 -8.62 26.16
C GLN A 449 6.64 -8.74 26.16
N MET A 450 5.92 -7.64 25.88
CA MET A 450 4.45 -7.66 25.83
C MET A 450 3.92 -8.64 24.78
N LEU A 451 4.59 -8.73 23.63
CA LEU A 451 4.13 -9.55 22.51
C LEU A 451 4.59 -11.02 22.60
N LEU A 452 5.79 -11.24 23.14
CA LEU A 452 6.48 -12.53 23.12
C LEU A 452 6.53 -13.23 24.48
N ASP A 453 6.44 -12.48 25.58
CA ASP A 453 6.49 -12.99 26.95
C ASP A 453 5.40 -12.39 27.86
N PRO A 454 4.11 -12.61 27.53
CA PRO A 454 3.01 -12.18 28.38
C PRO A 454 3.02 -12.92 29.73
N PRO A 455 2.26 -12.45 30.75
CA PRO A 455 2.12 -13.19 32.00
C PRO A 455 1.50 -14.57 31.73
N LEU A 456 2.23 -15.61 32.14
CA LEU A 456 1.80 -17.00 32.05
C LEU A 456 1.83 -17.64 33.44
N GLU A 457 0.89 -18.54 33.68
CA GLU A 457 0.89 -19.48 34.81
C GLU A 457 2.02 -20.52 34.65
N GLU A 458 2.27 -21.33 35.69
CA GLU A 458 3.29 -22.38 35.67
C GLU A 458 3.08 -23.43 34.57
N ASP A 459 1.83 -23.67 34.17
CA ASP A 459 1.46 -24.57 33.08
C ASP A 459 1.64 -23.95 31.67
N GLY A 460 2.05 -22.67 31.62
CA GLY A 460 2.31 -21.93 30.40
C GLY A 460 1.07 -21.37 29.71
N PHE A 461 -0.09 -21.30 30.37
CA PHE A 461 -1.27 -20.58 29.87
C PHE A 461 -1.34 -19.15 30.41
N LEU A 462 -2.11 -18.28 29.74
CA LEU A 462 -2.31 -16.90 30.19
C LEU A 462 -2.99 -16.89 31.57
N VAL A 463 -2.55 -15.99 32.46
CA VAL A 463 -3.10 -15.85 33.81
C VAL A 463 -4.61 -15.57 33.75
N GLU A 464 -5.41 -16.48 34.31
CA GLU A 464 -6.88 -16.46 34.21
C GLU A 464 -7.47 -15.19 34.83
N GLU A 465 -6.94 -14.74 35.97
CA GLU A 465 -7.41 -13.53 36.65
C GLU A 465 -7.30 -12.27 35.75
N ILE A 466 -6.22 -12.18 34.97
CA ILE A 466 -5.98 -11.07 34.05
C ILE A 466 -6.94 -11.15 32.87
N VAL A 467 -7.15 -12.35 32.32
CA VAL A 467 -8.09 -12.60 31.23
C VAL A 467 -9.51 -12.20 31.65
N GLU A 468 -10.00 -12.67 32.80
CA GLU A 468 -11.35 -12.36 33.29
C GLU A 468 -11.55 -10.86 33.53
N ARG A 469 -10.57 -10.20 34.17
CA ARG A 469 -10.61 -8.75 34.40
C ARG A 469 -10.68 -7.97 33.10
N GLU A 470 -9.81 -8.28 32.14
CA GLU A 470 -9.82 -7.58 30.86
C GLU A 470 -11.06 -7.91 30.03
N ARG A 471 -11.66 -9.12 30.18
CA ARG A 471 -12.91 -9.46 29.50
C ARG A 471 -14.03 -8.54 29.96
N LEU A 472 -14.19 -8.37 31.28
CA LEU A 472 -15.21 -7.47 31.85
C LEU A 472 -15.02 -6.03 31.36
N ASN A 473 -13.78 -5.54 31.37
CA ASN A 473 -13.46 -4.20 30.85
C ASN A 473 -13.81 -4.08 29.37
N PHE A 474 -13.41 -5.05 28.54
CA PHE A 474 -13.64 -5.05 27.10
C PHE A 474 -15.14 -5.07 26.77
N LEU A 475 -15.92 -5.92 27.44
CA LEU A 475 -17.37 -5.99 27.25
C LEU A 475 -18.08 -4.71 27.70
N SER A 476 -17.61 -4.09 28.80
CA SER A 476 -18.11 -2.80 29.27
C SER A 476 -17.84 -1.66 28.28
N ASP A 477 -16.61 -1.60 27.75
CA ASP A 477 -16.21 -0.61 26.74
C ASP A 477 -17.04 -0.80 25.45
N TRP A 478 -17.25 -2.05 25.02
CA TRP A 478 -18.08 -2.37 23.87
C TRP A 478 -19.55 -1.95 24.07
N ASN A 479 -20.15 -2.27 25.23
CA ASN A 479 -21.51 -1.86 25.56
C ASN A 479 -21.67 -0.33 25.54
N THR A 480 -20.67 0.39 26.02
CA THR A 480 -20.63 1.86 25.96
C THR A 480 -20.57 2.34 24.51
N TYR A 481 -19.74 1.71 23.68
CA TYR A 481 -19.58 2.05 22.27
C TYR A 481 -20.87 1.87 21.46
N ILE A 482 -21.58 0.75 21.63
CA ILE A 482 -22.83 0.45 20.90
C ILE A 482 -24.04 1.22 21.43
N SER A 483 -23.99 1.70 22.68
CA SER A 483 -25.05 2.53 23.27
C SER A 483 -25.06 3.95 22.68
N ASP A 484 -23.96 4.39 22.06
CA ASP A 484 -23.94 5.59 21.24
C ASP A 484 -24.66 5.33 19.90
N TYR A 485 -25.83 5.93 19.73
CA TYR A 485 -26.63 5.80 18.51
C TYR A 485 -25.88 6.21 17.24
N LYS A 486 -24.89 7.11 17.30
CA LYS A 486 -24.06 7.46 16.14
C LYS A 486 -23.23 6.27 15.67
N ASN A 487 -22.58 5.58 16.60
CA ASN A 487 -21.80 4.39 16.31
C ASN A 487 -22.71 3.25 15.85
N TYR A 488 -23.82 3.04 16.54
CA TYR A 488 -24.83 2.04 16.19
C TYR A 488 -25.34 2.19 14.75
N VAL A 489 -25.77 3.39 14.37
CA VAL A 489 -26.27 3.70 13.00
C VAL A 489 -25.20 3.41 11.96
N SER A 490 -23.94 3.78 12.23
CA SER A 490 -22.87 3.49 11.28
C SER A 490 -22.54 2.00 11.17
N LEU A 491 -22.50 1.27 12.28
CA LEU A 491 -22.29 -0.19 12.27
C LEU A 491 -23.41 -0.84 11.49
N ARG A 492 -24.66 -0.52 11.81
CA ARG A 492 -25.84 -1.10 11.17
C ARG A 492 -25.90 -0.80 9.67
N THR A 493 -25.56 0.42 9.26
CA THR A 493 -25.49 0.79 7.84
C THR A 493 -24.43 -0.04 7.10
N ARG A 494 -23.26 -0.27 7.74
CA ARG A 494 -22.20 -1.10 7.16
C ARG A 494 -22.60 -2.58 7.10
N ASP A 495 -23.25 -3.10 8.12
CA ASP A 495 -23.75 -4.48 8.15
C ASP A 495 -24.78 -4.71 7.03
N LEU A 496 -25.70 -3.76 6.83
CA LEU A 496 -26.67 -3.81 5.74
C LEU A 496 -26.00 -3.74 4.36
N LEU A 497 -24.95 -2.93 4.22
CA LEU A 497 -24.20 -2.81 2.97
C LEU A 497 -23.50 -4.14 2.64
N CYS A 498 -22.80 -4.71 3.62
CA CYS A 498 -21.91 -5.84 3.41
C CYS A 498 -22.64 -7.19 3.41
N GLY A 499 -23.81 -7.28 4.05
CA GLY A 499 -24.52 -8.54 4.21
C GLY A 499 -23.66 -9.57 4.93
N ASP A 500 -23.48 -10.74 4.33
CA ASP A 500 -22.67 -11.84 4.88
C ASP A 500 -21.19 -11.80 4.42
N GLN A 501 -20.77 -10.77 3.66
CA GLN A 501 -19.37 -10.63 3.26
C GLN A 501 -18.47 -10.31 4.45
N LEU A 502 -17.24 -10.83 4.45
CA LEU A 502 -16.27 -10.62 5.53
C LEU A 502 -15.96 -9.15 5.80
N HIS A 503 -16.08 -8.28 4.79
CA HIS A 503 -15.95 -6.82 4.91
C HIS A 503 -16.92 -6.21 5.94
N GLY A 504 -18.07 -6.84 6.16
CA GLY A 504 -19.07 -6.43 7.15
C GLY A 504 -18.72 -6.82 8.57
N THR A 505 -17.77 -7.74 8.76
CA THR A 505 -17.37 -8.20 10.09
C THR A 505 -16.93 -7.02 10.94
N CYS A 506 -17.57 -6.86 12.11
CA CYS A 506 -17.22 -5.83 13.07
C CYS A 506 -15.71 -5.81 13.33
N MET A 507 -15.13 -4.63 13.56
CA MET A 507 -13.69 -4.49 13.82
C MET A 507 -13.22 -5.38 14.98
N ILE A 508 -14.03 -5.53 16.02
CA ILE A 508 -13.74 -6.38 17.17
C ILE A 508 -14.12 -7.86 16.96
N GLY A 509 -14.60 -8.27 15.78
CA GLY A 509 -15.14 -9.63 15.58
C GLY A 509 -16.51 -9.84 16.21
N SER A 510 -16.85 -11.08 16.55
CA SER A 510 -18.08 -11.43 17.27
C SER A 510 -17.87 -11.35 18.78
N ILE A 511 -18.78 -10.64 19.46
CA ILE A 511 -18.70 -10.43 20.91
C ILE A 511 -18.98 -11.72 21.67
N ASP A 512 -19.80 -12.62 21.12
CA ASP A 512 -20.06 -13.94 21.69
C ASP A 512 -18.80 -14.78 21.82
N CYS A 513 -17.93 -14.75 20.79
CA CYS A 513 -16.68 -15.49 20.85
C CYS A 513 -15.81 -14.97 22.02
N ILE A 514 -15.80 -13.66 22.30
CA ILE A 514 -15.05 -13.09 23.43
C ILE A 514 -15.59 -13.59 24.77
N ALA A 515 -16.91 -13.70 24.90
CA ALA A 515 -17.56 -14.16 26.12
C ALA A 515 -17.23 -15.63 26.48
N SER A 516 -16.92 -16.47 25.48
CA SER A 516 -16.66 -17.90 25.68
C SER A 516 -15.17 -18.30 25.73
N LEU A 517 -14.25 -17.42 25.32
CA LEU A 517 -12.83 -17.76 25.20
C LEU A 517 -12.15 -17.99 26.56
N SER A 518 -11.60 -19.18 26.76
CA SER A 518 -10.79 -19.51 27.94
C SER A 518 -9.34 -19.01 27.81
N SER A 519 -8.61 -18.92 28.93
CA SER A 519 -7.15 -18.68 28.91
C SER A 519 -6.40 -19.68 28.04
N THR A 520 -6.75 -20.97 28.12
CA THR A 520 -6.10 -22.05 27.37
C THR A 520 -6.27 -21.88 25.86
N GLU A 521 -7.48 -21.52 25.41
CA GLU A 521 -7.77 -21.22 24.01
C GLU A 521 -7.05 -19.97 23.54
N LEU A 522 -7.06 -18.89 24.34
CA LEU A 522 -6.38 -17.63 24.03
C LEU A 522 -4.87 -17.83 23.90
N THR A 523 -4.24 -18.60 24.79
CA THR A 523 -2.81 -18.92 24.67
C THR A 523 -2.51 -19.67 23.38
N ARG A 524 -3.34 -20.65 23.00
CA ARG A 524 -3.17 -21.39 21.74
C ARG A 524 -3.31 -20.46 20.54
N ILE A 525 -4.31 -19.59 20.55
CA ILE A 525 -4.55 -18.59 19.48
C ILE A 525 -3.37 -17.63 19.41
N TRP A 526 -2.90 -17.08 20.53
CA TRP A 526 -1.74 -16.19 20.58
C TRP A 526 -0.49 -16.84 19.98
N ARG A 527 -0.13 -18.06 20.40
CA ARG A 527 1.01 -18.80 19.84
C ARG A 527 0.87 -19.07 18.34
N ASN A 528 -0.33 -19.40 17.88
CA ASN A 528 -0.59 -19.60 16.45
C ASN A 528 -0.56 -18.28 15.67
N TRP A 529 -1.06 -17.20 16.27
CA TRP A 529 -1.10 -15.87 15.67
C TRP A 529 0.31 -15.34 15.44
N LEU A 530 1.21 -15.49 16.41
CA LEU A 530 2.63 -15.15 16.25
C LEU A 530 3.31 -15.91 15.09
N LYS A 531 2.85 -17.12 14.74
CA LYS A 531 3.40 -17.95 13.66
C LYS A 531 2.79 -17.67 12.28
N THR A 532 1.54 -17.22 12.23
CA THR A 532 0.75 -17.14 10.98
C THR A 532 0.48 -15.72 10.51
N ALA A 533 0.45 -14.74 11.43
CA ALA A 533 0.21 -13.35 11.10
C ALA A 533 1.32 -12.76 10.22
N GLN A 534 0.95 -11.82 9.36
CA GLN A 534 1.90 -10.91 8.75
C GLN A 534 2.31 -9.87 9.79
N ILE A 535 3.61 -9.80 10.10
CA ILE A 535 4.13 -8.87 11.11
C ILE A 535 4.91 -7.78 10.39
N ARG A 536 4.51 -6.53 10.63
CA ARG A 536 5.19 -5.35 10.08
C ARG A 536 5.55 -4.41 11.21
N VAL A 537 6.85 -4.20 11.40
CA VAL A 537 7.38 -3.27 12.39
C VAL A 537 7.79 -2.00 11.68
N PHE A 538 7.30 -0.86 12.15
CA PHE A 538 7.67 0.46 11.65
C PHE A 538 8.29 1.25 12.80
N VAL A 539 9.49 1.77 12.60
CA VAL A 539 10.19 2.61 13.58
C VAL A 539 10.52 3.95 12.94
N ALA A 540 10.30 5.03 13.66
CA ALA A 540 10.59 6.38 13.19
C ALA A 540 11.32 7.20 14.24
N GLY A 541 12.26 8.06 13.80
CA GLY A 541 13.09 8.87 14.68
C GLY A 541 14.58 8.73 14.42
N ARG A 542 15.38 9.05 15.43
CA ARG A 542 16.85 8.95 15.37
C ARG A 542 17.28 7.50 15.54
N MET A 543 18.04 6.98 14.57
CA MET A 543 18.36 5.56 14.48
C MET A 543 19.85 5.30 14.55
N ASP A 544 20.34 4.76 15.67
CA ASP A 544 21.67 4.21 15.77
C ASP A 544 21.72 2.74 15.28
N THR A 545 22.93 2.21 15.05
CA THR A 545 23.14 0.84 14.57
C THR A 545 22.62 -0.21 15.56
N ASP A 546 22.73 0.06 16.86
CA ASP A 546 22.26 -0.82 17.93
C ASP A 546 20.74 -0.98 17.92
N LEU A 547 20.00 0.13 17.77
CA LEU A 547 18.54 0.14 17.65
C LEU A 547 18.08 -0.60 16.40
N LYS A 548 18.73 -0.36 15.25
CA LYS A 548 18.43 -1.07 14.00
C LYS A 548 18.57 -2.58 14.18
N ASN A 549 19.63 -3.02 14.85
CA ASN A 549 19.87 -4.42 15.15
C ASN A 549 18.84 -4.97 16.13
N LYS A 550 18.57 -4.26 17.23
CA LYS A 550 17.57 -4.66 18.25
C LYS A 550 16.20 -4.89 17.61
N VAL A 551 15.70 -3.95 16.82
CA VAL A 551 14.40 -4.07 16.15
C VAL A 551 14.41 -5.18 15.08
N SER A 552 15.50 -5.34 14.34
CA SER A 552 15.62 -6.41 13.33
C SER A 552 15.71 -7.80 13.94
N ASN A 553 16.22 -7.91 15.17
CA ASN A 553 16.46 -9.16 15.86
C ASN A 553 15.34 -9.50 16.86
N MET A 554 14.42 -8.57 17.13
CA MET A 554 13.27 -8.72 18.03
C MET A 554 12.46 -10.01 17.79
N TRP A 555 12.49 -10.53 16.56
CA TRP A 555 11.70 -11.69 16.14
C TRP A 555 12.50 -12.97 15.91
N GLN A 556 13.80 -12.98 16.20
CA GLN A 556 14.67 -14.14 15.92
C GLN A 556 14.20 -15.42 16.61
N GLU A 557 13.61 -15.30 17.80
CA GLU A 557 13.10 -16.45 18.57
C GLU A 557 11.75 -16.96 18.05
N VAL A 558 11.05 -16.19 17.22
CA VAL A 558 9.76 -16.58 16.65
C VAL A 558 10.01 -17.53 15.48
N SER A 559 10.13 -18.82 15.79
CA SER A 559 10.39 -19.89 14.82
C SER A 559 9.34 -19.93 13.71
N TYR A 560 9.82 -19.92 12.46
CA TYR A 560 9.01 -20.03 11.25
C TYR A 560 8.88 -21.50 10.81
N ASN A 561 7.64 -21.92 10.51
CA ASN A 561 7.34 -23.27 10.00
C ASN A 561 6.58 -23.22 8.65
N GLY A 562 6.83 -22.23 7.77
CA GLY A 562 6.21 -22.20 6.43
C GLY A 562 4.79 -21.62 6.35
N GLY A 563 4.27 -20.99 7.42
CA GLY A 563 2.83 -20.68 7.56
C GLY A 563 2.43 -19.21 7.58
N ARG A 564 3.33 -18.23 7.36
CA ARG A 564 2.94 -16.81 7.37
C ARG A 564 2.23 -16.41 6.08
N ILE A 565 1.11 -15.73 6.25
CA ILE A 565 0.33 -15.19 5.13
C ILE A 565 1.03 -13.92 4.63
N ARG A 566 1.41 -13.86 3.34
CA ARG A 566 1.96 -12.65 2.73
C ARG A 566 0.85 -11.87 2.05
N ARG A 567 0.52 -10.71 2.61
CA ARG A 567 -0.47 -9.81 2.00
C ARG A 567 0.03 -9.21 0.70
N LEU A 568 -0.70 -9.37 -0.40
CA LEU A 568 -0.40 -8.74 -1.68
C LEU A 568 -1.26 -7.48 -1.87
N ALA A 569 -0.66 -6.29 -1.79
CA ALA A 569 -1.39 -5.03 -1.72
C ALA A 569 -2.38 -4.76 -2.89
N GLY A 570 -2.13 -5.35 -4.06
CA GLY A 570 -3.02 -5.25 -5.23
C GLY A 570 -4.23 -6.20 -5.21
N ARG A 571 -4.17 -7.31 -4.45
CA ARG A 571 -5.26 -8.29 -4.31
C ARG A 571 -5.98 -8.19 -2.97
N GLU A 572 -5.25 -7.80 -1.95
CA GLU A 572 -5.68 -7.86 -0.55
C GLU A 572 -5.56 -6.48 0.12
N PRO A 573 -6.66 -5.96 0.66
CA PRO A 573 -7.94 -6.64 0.89
C PRO A 573 -8.74 -6.80 -0.39
N SER A 574 -9.58 -7.84 -0.46
CA SER A 574 -10.37 -8.09 -1.66
C SER A 574 -11.33 -6.92 -1.94
N PRO A 575 -11.64 -6.64 -3.22
CA PRO A 575 -12.65 -5.65 -3.59
C PRO A 575 -14.00 -5.95 -2.96
N PHE A 576 -14.64 -4.91 -2.42
CA PHE A 576 -16.02 -5.01 -1.92
C PHE A 576 -17.03 -4.87 -3.07
N LEU A 577 -18.01 -5.78 -3.12
CA LEU A 577 -19.13 -5.74 -4.06
C LEU A 577 -20.43 -5.37 -3.34
N PRO A 578 -20.95 -4.14 -3.50
CA PRO A 578 -22.25 -3.81 -2.93
C PRO A 578 -23.35 -4.65 -3.58
N GLY A 579 -24.30 -5.13 -2.76
CA GLY A 579 -25.51 -5.80 -3.23
C GLY A 579 -26.53 -4.85 -3.88
N GLN A 580 -27.78 -5.27 -3.93
CA GLN A 580 -28.88 -4.40 -4.36
C GLN A 580 -29.13 -3.28 -3.34
N PRO A 581 -29.60 -2.09 -3.76
CA PRO A 581 -29.93 -1.02 -2.82
C PRO A 581 -30.98 -1.42 -1.79
N ILE A 582 -30.75 -1.10 -0.52
CA ILE A 582 -31.63 -1.46 0.61
C ILE A 582 -32.05 -0.19 1.36
N LYS A 583 -33.35 -0.10 1.71
CA LYS A 583 -33.88 0.87 2.66
C LYS A 583 -34.40 0.12 3.89
N VAL A 584 -33.95 0.52 5.08
CA VAL A 584 -34.38 -0.05 6.36
C VAL A 584 -34.76 1.06 7.32
N ILE A 585 -35.89 0.87 8.01
CA ILE A 585 -36.37 1.75 9.06
C ILE A 585 -36.52 0.90 10.33
N GLU A 586 -35.79 1.29 11.37
CA GLU A 586 -35.83 0.68 12.70
C GLU A 586 -36.29 1.71 13.74
N LYS A 587 -36.84 1.25 14.87
CA LYS A 587 -37.24 2.11 15.98
C LYS A 587 -36.38 1.85 17.22
N ALA A 588 -36.12 2.89 17.99
CA ALA A 588 -35.36 2.81 19.23
C ALA A 588 -35.78 3.90 20.24
N PRO A 589 -35.46 3.74 21.53
CA PRO A 589 -35.79 4.71 22.57
C PRO A 589 -34.86 5.93 22.50
N LEU A 590 -35.15 6.84 21.57
CA LEU A 590 -34.41 8.07 21.29
C LEU A 590 -35.37 9.23 21.02
N GLU A 591 -34.87 10.46 21.18
CA GLU A 591 -35.67 11.68 20.98
C GLU A 591 -35.65 12.18 19.53
N MET A 592 -34.53 11.99 18.84
CA MET A 592 -34.25 12.58 17.53
C MET A 592 -33.83 11.51 16.53
N SER A 593 -34.48 11.43 15.38
CA SER A 593 -34.15 10.43 14.36
C SER A 593 -32.67 10.48 13.93
N ARG A 594 -32.14 9.34 13.51
CA ARG A 594 -30.80 9.21 12.93
C ARG A 594 -30.89 8.64 11.53
N ILE A 595 -30.09 9.18 10.62
CA ILE A 595 -29.98 8.68 9.24
C ILE A 595 -28.54 8.23 8.99
N GLY A 596 -28.38 7.06 8.36
CA GLY A 596 -27.12 6.57 7.81
C GLY A 596 -27.29 6.24 6.33
N LEU A 597 -26.49 6.86 5.47
CA LEU A 597 -26.53 6.69 4.02
C LEU A 597 -25.18 6.16 3.54
N MET A 598 -25.20 5.13 2.70
CA MET A 598 -24.00 4.60 2.06
C MET A 598 -24.11 4.72 0.55
N TYR A 599 -23.08 5.27 -0.08
CA TYR A 599 -22.96 5.40 -1.52
C TYR A 599 -21.74 4.63 -2.01
N SER A 600 -21.92 3.75 -2.99
CA SER A 600 -20.82 3.10 -3.71
C SER A 600 -20.39 3.93 -4.92
N GLY A 601 -19.24 3.60 -5.51
CA GLY A 601 -18.79 4.18 -6.79
C GLY A 601 -17.53 5.02 -6.67
N LEU A 602 -16.91 5.06 -5.49
CA LEU A 602 -15.59 5.66 -5.34
C LEU A 602 -14.52 4.75 -5.98
N PRO A 603 -13.38 5.31 -6.42
CA PRO A 603 -12.20 4.55 -6.82
C PRO A 603 -11.75 3.52 -5.77
N PRO A 604 -11.03 2.47 -6.18
CA PRO A 604 -10.43 1.53 -5.25
C PRO A 604 -9.39 2.21 -4.35
N TYR A 605 -9.19 1.70 -3.14
CA TYR A 605 -8.21 2.22 -2.18
C TYR A 605 -6.76 2.22 -2.68
N THR A 606 -6.46 1.42 -3.71
CA THR A 606 -5.15 1.31 -4.36
C THR A 606 -4.90 2.38 -5.43
N SER A 607 -5.94 3.13 -5.82
CA SER A 607 -5.89 4.14 -6.89
C SER A 607 -5.11 5.39 -6.49
N TYR A 608 -4.42 6.00 -7.45
CA TYR A 608 -3.85 7.34 -7.30
C TYR A 608 -4.90 8.47 -7.28
N ARG A 609 -6.16 8.17 -7.64
CA ARG A 609 -7.29 9.11 -7.63
C ARG A 609 -7.90 9.37 -6.24
N VAL A 610 -7.33 8.82 -5.17
CA VAL A 610 -7.85 9.03 -3.79
C VAL A 610 -7.89 10.51 -3.39
N GLY A 611 -7.00 11.35 -3.92
CA GLY A 611 -7.08 12.80 -3.69
C GLY A 611 -8.40 13.41 -4.17
N GLU A 612 -9.01 12.87 -5.23
CA GLU A 612 -10.34 13.31 -5.70
C GLU A 612 -11.44 12.99 -4.69
N ILE A 613 -11.31 11.83 -4.00
CA ILE A 613 -12.23 11.43 -2.94
C ILE A 613 -12.13 12.40 -1.76
N ASP A 614 -10.92 12.79 -1.38
CA ASP A 614 -10.68 13.73 -0.29
C ASP A 614 -11.28 15.12 -0.63
N VAL A 615 -11.10 15.59 -1.86
CA VAL A 615 -11.70 16.85 -2.35
C VAL A 615 -13.22 16.78 -2.32
N LEU A 616 -13.80 15.70 -2.85
CA LEU A 616 -15.24 15.47 -2.85
C LEU A 616 -15.82 15.47 -1.43
N SER A 617 -15.20 14.72 -0.51
CA SER A 617 -15.61 14.64 0.88
C SER A 617 -15.53 16.00 1.58
N ASN A 618 -14.49 16.79 1.29
CA ASN A 618 -14.34 18.12 1.87
C ASN A 618 -15.38 19.11 1.34
N MET A 619 -15.68 19.08 0.04
CA MET A 619 -16.77 19.89 -0.55
C MET A 619 -18.13 19.56 0.08
N LEU A 620 -18.33 18.32 0.51
CA LEU A 620 -19.55 17.87 1.17
C LEU A 620 -19.64 18.29 2.63
N ALA A 621 -18.59 18.14 3.46
CA ALA A 621 -18.73 18.32 4.91
C ALA A 621 -17.56 18.98 5.67
N ALA A 622 -16.44 19.37 5.04
CA ALA A 622 -15.24 19.77 5.81
C ALA A 622 -15.31 21.15 6.48
N ALA A 623 -16.15 22.04 5.97
CA ALA A 623 -16.23 23.41 6.47
C ALA A 623 -17.68 23.85 6.66
N ALA A 624 -17.90 24.92 7.40
CA ALA A 624 -19.23 25.51 7.58
C ALA A 624 -19.90 25.87 6.24
N HIS A 625 -19.13 26.20 5.20
CA HIS A 625 -19.63 26.53 3.86
C HIS A 625 -19.78 25.32 2.92
N SER A 626 -19.58 24.09 3.40
CA SER A 626 -19.78 22.86 2.64
C SER A 626 -21.25 22.58 2.32
N LEU A 627 -21.49 21.74 1.33
CA LEU A 627 -22.82 21.52 0.76
C LEU A 627 -23.80 20.82 1.72
N LEU A 628 -23.32 19.92 2.58
CA LEU A 628 -24.18 19.29 3.60
C LEU A 628 -24.48 20.27 4.74
N ASN A 629 -23.52 21.09 5.15
CA ASN A 629 -23.76 22.14 6.15
C ASN A 629 -24.71 23.24 5.65
N ASP A 630 -24.85 23.44 4.34
CA ASP A 630 -25.95 24.25 3.78
C ASP A 630 -27.34 23.71 4.16
N ILE A 631 -27.52 22.39 4.31
CA ILE A 631 -28.81 21.81 4.71
C ILE A 631 -29.15 22.23 6.14
N VAL A 632 -28.19 22.14 7.06
CA VAL A 632 -28.37 22.57 8.46
C VAL A 632 -28.73 24.05 8.54
N ARG A 633 -28.10 24.89 7.71
CA ARG A 633 -28.41 26.33 7.67
C ARG A 633 -29.78 26.66 7.08
N LEU A 634 -30.19 25.93 6.05
CA LEU A 634 -31.44 26.20 5.34
C LEU A 634 -32.65 25.57 6.02
N HIS A 635 -32.45 24.51 6.79
CA HIS A 635 -33.48 23.75 7.50
C HIS A 635 -33.06 23.47 8.96
N PRO A 636 -32.75 24.50 9.77
CA PRO A 636 -32.30 24.32 11.16
C PRO A 636 -33.34 23.64 12.05
N GLU A 637 -34.62 23.67 11.67
CA GLU A 637 -35.71 22.97 12.33
C GLU A 637 -35.77 21.47 12.01
N ALA A 638 -35.10 21.03 10.93
CA ALA A 638 -35.14 19.66 10.44
C ALA A 638 -33.83 18.89 10.69
N VAL A 639 -32.67 19.55 10.60
CA VAL A 639 -31.35 18.90 10.73
C VAL A 639 -30.52 19.60 11.79
N HIS A 640 -30.09 18.85 12.79
CA HIS A 640 -29.21 19.36 13.85
C HIS A 640 -27.73 19.19 13.51
N ASN A 641 -27.39 18.06 12.90
CA ASN A 641 -26.02 17.76 12.52
C ASN A 641 -26.01 16.85 11.29
N ILE A 642 -25.03 17.03 10.43
CA ILE A 642 -24.79 16.16 9.28
C ILE A 642 -23.28 16.07 9.04
N SER A 643 -22.78 14.86 8.82
CA SER A 643 -21.37 14.62 8.51
C SER A 643 -21.20 13.67 7.34
N CYS A 644 -19.99 13.68 6.79
CA CYS A 644 -19.57 12.82 5.70
C CYS A 644 -18.20 12.22 6.04
N ARG A 645 -18.02 10.95 5.72
CA ARG A 645 -16.72 10.25 5.77
C ARG A 645 -16.64 9.19 4.69
N THR A 646 -15.45 8.66 4.47
CA THR A 646 -15.21 7.63 3.46
C THR A 646 -14.80 6.32 4.11
N PHE A 647 -15.11 5.23 3.44
CA PHE A 647 -14.65 3.89 3.78
C PHE A 647 -13.81 3.37 2.60
N PRO A 648 -12.49 3.63 2.58
CA PRO A 648 -11.65 3.36 1.41
C PRO A 648 -11.68 1.90 0.96
N PHE A 649 -11.63 0.95 1.89
CA PHE A 649 -11.66 -0.49 1.60
C PHE A 649 -13.03 -1.02 1.16
N LEU A 650 -14.08 -0.21 1.29
CA LEU A 650 -15.41 -0.50 0.74
C LEU A 650 -15.66 0.31 -0.53
N SER A 651 -14.75 1.20 -0.94
CA SER A 651 -14.97 2.17 -2.03
C SER A 651 -16.30 2.93 -1.89
N CYS A 652 -16.63 3.29 -0.64
CA CYS A 652 -17.92 3.91 -0.30
C CYS A 652 -17.78 5.26 0.43
N LEU A 653 -18.75 6.12 0.18
CA LEU A 653 -19.00 7.37 0.88
C LEU A 653 -20.15 7.16 1.89
N TYR A 654 -19.96 7.61 3.13
CA TYR A 654 -20.95 7.52 4.18
C TYR A 654 -21.37 8.90 4.65
N ILE A 655 -22.69 9.13 4.71
CA ILE A 655 -23.28 10.36 5.24
C ILE A 655 -24.17 9.98 6.42
N ASP A 656 -24.00 10.65 7.54
CA ASP A 656 -24.86 10.52 8.72
C ASP A 656 -25.49 11.84 9.12
N ALA A 657 -26.71 11.80 9.63
CA ALA A 657 -27.43 12.98 10.08
C ALA A 657 -28.26 12.74 11.34
N ILE A 658 -28.40 13.79 12.15
CA ILE A 658 -29.32 13.90 13.28
C ILE A 658 -30.49 14.77 12.85
N VAL A 659 -31.70 14.21 12.87
CA VAL A 659 -32.86 14.76 12.18
C VAL A 659 -34.07 14.82 13.10
N THR A 660 -34.86 15.88 12.99
CA THR A 660 -36.13 16.02 13.68
C THR A 660 -37.11 14.95 13.19
N PRO A 661 -37.77 14.22 14.10
CA PRO A 661 -38.73 13.18 13.73
C PRO A 661 -39.80 13.66 12.73
N GLY A 662 -40.08 12.84 11.71
CA GLY A 662 -41.03 13.17 10.63
C GLY A 662 -40.47 14.04 9.50
N LYS A 663 -39.21 14.50 9.61
CA LYS A 663 -38.51 15.26 8.57
C LYS A 663 -37.54 14.44 7.73
N GLU A 664 -37.44 13.13 7.94
CA GLU A 664 -36.38 12.30 7.36
C GLU A 664 -36.41 12.32 5.82
N ASP A 665 -37.57 12.13 5.20
CA ASP A 665 -37.71 12.18 3.73
C ASP A 665 -37.44 13.58 3.14
N GLU A 666 -37.61 14.65 3.92
CA GLU A 666 -37.20 16.00 3.51
C GLU A 666 -35.68 16.12 3.47
N VAL A 667 -35.00 15.62 4.50
CA VAL A 667 -33.54 15.61 4.61
C VAL A 667 -32.89 14.72 3.54
N LEU A 668 -33.44 13.53 3.29
CA LEU A 668 -32.96 12.64 2.22
C LEU A 668 -32.98 13.34 0.85
N ARG A 669 -34.09 14.02 0.52
CA ARG A 669 -34.20 14.82 -0.72
C ARG A 669 -33.23 16.00 -0.73
N ALA A 670 -32.98 16.63 0.42
CA ALA A 670 -32.00 17.71 0.52
C ALA A 670 -30.58 17.22 0.23
N VAL A 671 -30.17 16.07 0.78
CA VAL A 671 -28.87 15.43 0.49
C VAL A 671 -28.73 15.12 -1.00
N ASP A 672 -29.74 14.49 -1.60
CA ASP A 672 -29.73 14.15 -3.04
C ASP A 672 -29.58 15.41 -3.92
N ARG A 673 -30.23 16.53 -3.54
CA ARG A 673 -30.07 17.82 -4.22
C ARG A 673 -28.64 18.36 -4.10
N GLN A 674 -28.00 18.26 -2.94
CA GLN A 674 -26.64 18.75 -2.75
C GLN A 674 -25.62 17.93 -3.55
N LEU A 675 -25.76 16.60 -3.58
CA LEU A 675 -24.93 15.74 -4.43
C LEU A 675 -25.10 16.08 -5.92
N LYS A 676 -26.35 16.31 -6.35
CA LYS A 676 -26.64 16.72 -7.74
C LYS A 676 -25.95 18.04 -8.12
N LYS A 677 -25.82 19.00 -7.19
CA LYS A 677 -25.11 20.26 -7.46
C LYS A 677 -23.63 20.04 -7.81
N ILE A 678 -22.98 19.03 -7.21
CA ILE A 678 -21.60 18.69 -7.56
C ILE A 678 -21.57 18.17 -9.00
N VAL A 679 -22.45 17.24 -9.34
CA VAL A 679 -22.53 16.65 -10.69
C VAL A 679 -22.78 17.71 -11.76
N THR A 680 -23.64 18.70 -11.49
CA THR A 680 -23.98 19.76 -12.44
C THR A 680 -23.07 20.98 -12.37
N GLY A 681 -22.06 20.99 -11.49
CA GLY A 681 -21.21 22.16 -11.24
C GLY A 681 -21.94 23.37 -10.63
N SER A 682 -23.17 23.21 -10.14
CA SER A 682 -24.01 24.30 -9.63
C SER A 682 -23.81 24.54 -8.14
N TYR A 683 -22.56 24.68 -7.71
CA TYR A 683 -22.16 25.04 -6.34
C TYR A 683 -21.49 26.41 -6.32
N ARG A 684 -21.24 26.95 -5.12
CA ARG A 684 -20.67 28.30 -4.95
C ARG A 684 -19.28 28.39 -5.56
N GLU A 685 -19.00 29.52 -6.19
CA GLU A 685 -17.66 29.83 -6.69
C GLU A 685 -16.64 29.77 -5.55
N GLY A 686 -15.48 29.18 -5.82
CA GLY A 686 -14.41 29.01 -4.83
C GLY A 686 -14.53 27.81 -3.88
N LEU A 687 -15.68 27.11 -3.79
CA LEU A 687 -15.83 25.93 -2.91
C LEU A 687 -14.81 24.82 -3.23
N PHE A 688 -14.58 24.58 -4.52
CA PHE A 688 -13.59 23.62 -4.98
C PHE A 688 -12.17 24.04 -4.56
N THR A 689 -11.80 25.29 -4.84
CA THR A 689 -10.48 25.83 -4.52
C THR A 689 -10.22 25.85 -3.01
N SER A 690 -11.20 26.25 -2.18
CA SER A 690 -11.05 26.22 -0.73
C SER A 690 -10.90 24.79 -0.21
N SER A 691 -11.63 23.83 -0.78
CA SER A 691 -11.52 22.42 -0.41
C SER A 691 -10.14 21.85 -0.75
N LEU A 692 -9.58 22.20 -1.91
CA LEU A 692 -8.22 21.84 -2.29
C LEU A 692 -7.17 22.41 -1.33
N GLU A 693 -7.27 23.70 -0.97
CA GLU A 693 -6.33 24.34 -0.06
C GLU A 693 -6.38 23.73 1.35
N ILE A 694 -7.56 23.36 1.84
CA ILE A 694 -7.71 22.64 3.13
C ILE A 694 -6.92 21.33 3.10
N ILE A 695 -7.02 20.55 2.02
CA ILE A 695 -6.33 19.24 1.93
C ILE A 695 -4.83 19.43 1.81
N LYS A 696 -4.38 20.42 1.03
CA LYS A 696 -2.95 20.75 0.94
C LYS A 696 -2.38 21.08 2.32
N ASN A 697 -3.08 21.92 3.09
CA ASN A 697 -2.66 22.27 4.45
C ASN A 697 -2.66 21.06 5.37
N GLN A 698 -3.68 20.18 5.28
CA GLN A 698 -3.73 18.92 6.03
C GLN A 698 -2.56 17.99 5.70
N LEU A 699 -2.16 17.90 4.42
CA LEU A 699 -1.00 17.10 4.02
C LEU A 699 0.32 17.70 4.51
N ILE A 700 0.46 19.02 4.48
CA ILE A 700 1.65 19.72 4.98
C ILE A 700 1.79 19.50 6.50
N SER A 701 0.68 19.62 7.25
CA SER A 701 0.71 19.44 8.71
C SER A 701 1.05 18.02 9.16
N ILE A 702 0.94 17.01 8.28
CA ILE A 702 1.42 15.64 8.60
C ILE A 702 2.91 15.66 8.92
N SER A 703 3.68 16.55 8.28
CA SER A 703 5.13 16.63 8.48
C SER A 703 5.55 17.22 9.83
N ASP A 704 4.61 17.78 10.60
CA ASP A 704 4.88 18.44 11.89
C ASP A 704 4.99 17.44 13.06
N GLU A 705 4.51 16.20 12.89
CA GLU A 705 4.52 15.17 13.93
C GLU A 705 5.02 13.82 13.40
N MET A 706 5.94 13.20 14.14
CA MET A 706 6.57 11.93 13.73
C MET A 706 5.57 10.78 13.53
N GLU A 707 4.61 10.61 14.44
CA GLU A 707 3.61 9.54 14.31
C GLU A 707 2.69 9.78 13.12
N ASN A 708 2.36 11.03 12.80
CA ASN A 708 1.56 11.35 11.61
C ASN A 708 2.35 11.00 10.34
N MET A 709 3.64 11.36 10.27
CA MET A 709 4.52 10.96 9.16
C MET A 709 4.59 9.43 9.02
N LEU A 710 4.85 8.72 10.11
CA LEU A 710 4.96 7.26 10.11
C LEU A 710 3.64 6.60 9.71
N SER A 711 2.51 7.08 10.26
CA SER A 711 1.18 6.59 9.97
C SER A 711 0.79 6.81 8.51
N PHE A 712 1.08 8.00 7.95
CA PHE A 712 0.87 8.29 6.54
C PHE A 712 1.65 7.31 5.66
N ARG A 713 2.96 7.17 5.88
CA ARG A 713 3.83 6.26 5.11
C ARG A 713 3.41 4.80 5.22
N ARG A 714 3.09 4.33 6.43
CA ARG A 714 2.54 2.99 6.67
C ARG A 714 1.27 2.76 5.86
N ASN A 715 0.33 3.71 5.85
CA ASN A 715 -0.92 3.57 5.10
C ASN A 715 -0.66 3.54 3.57
N GLN A 716 0.36 4.25 3.07
CA GLN A 716 0.77 4.18 1.66
C GLN A 716 1.36 2.81 1.29
N ILE A 717 2.14 2.19 2.18
CA ILE A 717 2.64 0.81 1.97
C ILE A 717 1.49 -0.18 2.02
N THR A 718 0.59 -0.08 2.99
CA THR A 718 -0.57 -0.97 3.14
C THR A 718 -1.52 -0.89 1.94
N SER A 719 -1.71 0.28 1.35
CA SER A 719 -2.51 0.46 0.13
C SER A 719 -1.74 0.13 -1.16
N GLY A 720 -0.44 -0.17 -1.06
CA GLY A 720 0.46 -0.43 -2.18
C GLY A 720 0.89 0.82 -2.96
N ARG A 721 0.33 2.00 -2.69
CA ARG A 721 0.56 3.23 -3.48
C ARG A 721 1.99 3.77 -3.38
N ASN A 722 2.61 3.61 -2.21
CA ASN A 722 3.99 3.99 -1.90
C ASN A 722 4.36 5.43 -2.34
N ILE A 723 3.58 6.42 -1.91
CA ILE A 723 3.80 7.84 -2.23
C ILE A 723 4.30 8.59 -1.01
N ASP A 724 5.12 9.61 -1.20
CA ASP A 724 5.43 10.62 -0.20
C ASP A 724 4.41 11.75 -0.14
N ILE A 725 4.59 12.63 0.84
CA ILE A 725 3.75 13.82 1.01
C ILE A 725 3.87 14.71 -0.24
N ASP A 726 5.09 14.91 -0.76
CA ASP A 726 5.32 15.70 -1.97
C ASP A 726 4.64 15.12 -3.21
N GLY A 727 4.69 13.81 -3.40
CA GLY A 727 4.00 13.12 -4.47
C GLY A 727 2.47 13.17 -4.31
N ALA A 728 1.96 13.07 -3.08
CA ALA A 728 0.54 13.27 -2.81
C ALA A 728 0.10 14.72 -3.13
N LEU A 729 0.88 15.72 -2.72
CA LEU A 729 0.66 17.13 -3.07
C LEU A 729 0.71 17.35 -4.58
N ALA A 730 1.66 16.70 -5.28
CA ALA A 730 1.81 16.79 -6.73
C ALA A 730 0.56 16.28 -7.48
N LEU A 731 -0.05 15.20 -7.00
CA LEU A 731 -1.29 14.65 -7.55
C LEU A 731 -2.48 15.57 -7.25
N ILE A 732 -2.61 16.04 -6.01
CA ILE A 732 -3.75 16.89 -5.61
C ILE A 732 -3.78 18.23 -6.36
N ARG A 733 -2.61 18.82 -6.64
CA ARG A 733 -2.50 20.10 -7.37
C ARG A 733 -3.07 20.06 -8.79
N GLN A 734 -3.29 18.88 -9.36
CA GLN A 734 -3.74 18.70 -10.73
C GLN A 734 -5.22 18.32 -10.83
N ILE A 735 -5.87 18.07 -9.69
CA ILE A 735 -7.29 17.74 -9.68
C ILE A 735 -8.06 18.90 -10.28
N THR A 736 -8.98 18.56 -11.18
CA THR A 736 -9.86 19.49 -11.88
C THR A 736 -11.29 19.38 -11.36
N PRO A 737 -12.11 20.45 -11.46
CA PRO A 737 -13.54 20.35 -11.15
C PRO A 737 -14.26 19.25 -11.93
N GLU A 738 -13.91 19.07 -13.20
CA GLU A 738 -14.52 18.08 -14.10
C GLU A 738 -14.32 16.65 -13.58
N GLN A 739 -13.14 16.33 -13.06
CA GLN A 739 -12.88 15.02 -12.41
C GLN A 739 -13.76 14.81 -11.17
N ILE A 740 -14.03 15.85 -10.39
CA ILE A 740 -14.91 15.75 -9.22
C ILE A 740 -16.38 15.59 -9.63
N HIS A 741 -16.82 16.26 -10.70
CA HIS A 741 -18.17 16.08 -11.25
C HIS A 741 -18.37 14.66 -11.77
N GLU A 742 -17.36 14.15 -12.50
CA GLU A 742 -17.29 12.79 -13.01
C GLU A 742 -17.37 11.77 -11.86
N LEU A 743 -16.53 11.92 -10.84
CA LEU A 743 -16.54 11.07 -9.65
C LEU A 743 -17.89 11.10 -8.92
N ALA A 744 -18.46 12.30 -8.71
CA ALA A 744 -19.76 12.46 -8.06
C ALA A 744 -20.89 11.79 -8.86
N SER A 745 -20.81 11.78 -10.19
CA SER A 745 -21.81 11.15 -11.07
C SER A 745 -21.84 9.62 -10.94
N ARG A 746 -20.73 9.01 -10.49
CA ARG A 746 -20.63 7.56 -10.24
C ARG A 746 -21.25 7.13 -8.92
N LEU A 747 -21.53 8.06 -8.01
CA LEU A 747 -22.10 7.74 -6.71
C LEU A 747 -23.50 7.16 -6.84
N LYS A 748 -23.69 5.95 -6.30
CA LYS A 748 -24.99 5.27 -6.24
C LYS A 748 -25.32 4.96 -4.79
N ARG A 749 -26.48 5.42 -4.32
CA ARG A 749 -26.97 5.13 -2.97
C ARG A 749 -27.30 3.64 -2.85
N GLN A 750 -26.59 2.93 -1.98
CA GLN A 750 -26.74 1.50 -1.73
C GLN A 750 -27.50 1.22 -0.44
N VAL A 751 -27.32 2.02 0.60
CA VAL A 751 -28.04 1.83 1.86
C VAL A 751 -28.68 3.14 2.29
N THR A 752 -29.94 3.05 2.70
CA THR A 752 -30.65 4.09 3.44
C THR A 752 -31.16 3.48 4.74
N TYR A 753 -30.49 3.81 5.85
CA TYR A 753 -30.86 3.37 7.17
C TYR A 753 -31.43 4.55 7.97
N VAL A 754 -32.62 4.37 8.55
CA VAL A 754 -33.28 5.38 9.36
C VAL A 754 -33.66 4.77 10.71
N LEU A 755 -33.20 5.38 11.79
CA LEU A 755 -33.54 5.00 13.15
C LEU A 755 -34.45 6.09 13.75
N VAL A 756 -35.70 5.74 14.03
CA VAL A 756 -36.76 6.68 14.48
C VAL A 756 -37.16 6.48 15.95
N PRO A 757 -37.68 7.53 16.62
CA PRO A 757 -38.25 7.39 17.96
C PRO A 757 -39.41 6.39 18.00
N GLU A 758 -39.42 5.50 19.00
CA GLU A 758 -40.53 4.54 19.21
C GLU A 758 -41.91 5.21 19.28
N LYS A 759 -42.00 6.39 19.91
CA LYS A 759 -43.26 7.13 20.09
C LYS A 759 -43.89 7.60 18.79
N GLU A 760 -43.08 7.76 17.74
CA GLU A 760 -43.50 8.33 16.45
C GLU A 760 -43.41 7.33 15.30
N ALA A 761 -42.78 6.17 15.53
CA ALA A 761 -42.60 5.16 14.51
C ALA A 761 -43.94 4.67 13.95
N ASP A 762 -44.87 4.26 14.82
CA ASP A 762 -46.12 3.62 14.41
C ASP A 762 -47.10 4.60 13.72
N THR A 763 -46.94 5.91 13.94
CA THR A 763 -47.72 6.97 13.26
C THR A 763 -47.12 7.38 11.92
N LEU A 764 -45.79 7.49 11.82
CA LEU A 764 -45.10 7.98 10.62
C LEU A 764 -44.79 6.90 9.59
N TYR A 765 -44.53 5.66 10.01
CA TYR A 765 -43.95 4.60 9.16
C TYR A 765 -44.72 3.28 9.18
N LYS A 766 -46.04 3.34 9.39
CA LYS A 766 -46.92 2.16 9.47
C LYS A 766 -46.74 1.21 8.27
N GLY A 767 -46.35 -0.04 8.54
CA GLY A 767 -46.12 -1.08 7.52
C GLY A 767 -44.76 -1.01 6.80
N GLN A 768 -43.91 -0.03 7.11
CA GLN A 768 -42.53 0.10 6.60
C GLN A 768 -41.46 -0.21 7.65
N ILE A 769 -41.86 -0.37 8.91
CA ILE A 769 -40.96 -0.69 10.03
C ILE A 769 -40.68 -2.19 10.02
N ILE A 770 -39.41 -2.54 9.95
CA ILE A 770 -38.98 -3.89 10.33
C ILE A 770 -38.97 -3.89 11.86
N ASN A 771 -39.86 -4.67 12.48
CA ASN A 771 -39.80 -4.96 13.91
C ASN A 771 -38.57 -5.85 14.19
N SER A 772 -37.38 -5.30 14.02
CA SER A 772 -36.24 -5.80 14.76
C SER A 772 -36.35 -5.20 16.16
N ALA A 773 -36.80 -6.02 17.12
CA ALA A 773 -36.20 -5.90 18.46
C ALA A 773 -34.69 -5.77 18.25
N PRO A 774 -33.96 -4.88 18.96
CA PRO A 774 -32.53 -4.60 18.70
C PRO A 774 -31.82 -5.92 18.45
N ASN A 775 -31.59 -6.21 17.16
CA ASN A 775 -31.59 -7.62 16.75
C ASN A 775 -30.33 -8.25 17.29
N LYS A 776 -30.49 -9.50 17.71
CA LYS A 776 -29.51 -10.31 18.44
C LYS A 776 -28.08 -10.17 17.90
N LYS A 777 -27.81 -9.87 16.62
CA LYS A 777 -26.47 -9.62 16.05
C LYS A 777 -25.69 -8.38 16.56
N ALA A 778 -26.30 -7.46 17.31
CA ALA A 778 -25.56 -6.41 18.03
C ALA A 778 -25.33 -6.76 19.51
N LYS A 779 -25.93 -7.88 19.96
CA LYS A 779 -25.75 -8.57 21.25
C LYS A 779 -25.20 -10.01 21.08
N LEU A 780 -24.80 -10.39 19.85
CA LEU A 780 -24.12 -11.60 19.37
C LEU A 780 -22.90 -11.11 18.57
#